data_AF-A0AA91KP83-F1
#
_entry.id   AF-A0AA91KP83-F1
#
_cell.length_a   1.000
_cell.length_b   1.000
_cell.length_c   1.000
_cell.angle_alpha   90.00
_cell.angle_beta   90.00
_cell.angle_gamma   90.00
#
_symmetry.space_group_name_H-M   'P 1'
#
loop_
_entity.id
_entity.type
_entity.pdbx_description
1 polymer ?
#
loop_
_entity_poly.entity_id
_entity_poly.type
_entity_poly.pdbx_seq_one_letter_code
_entity_poly.pdbx_strand_id
1 'polypeptide(L)'
;MPGTDKTDRTMTSVTAQEALDFHSQGRPGKLEISPTKAMATQRDLSLAYSPGVAVPVLAIAEDPSTAYDYTTRGNMVAVISNGTAILGLGNLGALASKPVMEGKAVLFKRFADVDSIDLEVDTENVDEFINCVRFLGPSFGGINLEDIKAPDCFIIEQKLREVMDIPVFHDDQHGTAIIAAAGLINALTLTGRDFKTTKLVCNGAGAAAIACIELIKSMGFNPENVILCDTKGVIFQGRTEGMNQWKSAHAVKTDRRTLAEAIDGADVVFGLSAKGALSEDMVRSMAPRPIIFAMANPDPEITPEEVARIRDDAIVATGRSDYPNQVNNVLGFPYIFRGALDVRASTINDAMKIAAAEALASLAKEDVPDDVAAAYQGNRPRFGAQYIIPVPFDPRLISAIPMAVAKAAMETGVARKPITDLEAYGRQLSARRDPIASTLQRIYERVRRQPKRIVFAEGEEVQVMRSAIAYANQQLGTAILLGREDRMRETAEREGIDLDRPGIQIANARVSKRVGAYTDYLYARLQRKGYLFRDAQRLINNDRNHFAACMVALGDADGMVTGVTRNYSTALEDVRRCIDPKPGHRVIGVSIALCRGRTVLVADTAVHDMPSSEELADIAEEAAGLAKRLGYVPRVAMLAYSTFGHPSGERSERVREAVNILDKRRVDFEYDGEMAADVALNPKVMEQYPFCRLSGTANVLVMPAFHSASISTKMLQELGGSTVIGPLLVGFDKSVQIVSMSAKDSDIVNMAALAAYNAGM
;
A
#
# COMPACT_ATOMS: atom_id res chain seq x y z
N MET A 1 22.60 -2.60 -48.37
CA MET A 1 22.70 -2.16 -46.96
C MET A 1 21.46 -2.66 -46.24
N PRO A 2 21.58 -3.59 -45.29
CA PRO A 2 20.43 -4.18 -44.62
C PRO A 2 19.84 -3.20 -43.59
N GLY A 3 18.53 -3.31 -43.39
CA GLY A 3 17.68 -2.36 -42.70
C GLY A 3 17.94 -2.24 -41.20
N THR A 4 17.65 -1.05 -40.70
CA THR A 4 17.60 -0.72 -39.28
C THR A 4 16.39 -1.39 -38.66
N ASP A 5 16.63 -2.46 -37.91
CA ASP A 5 15.71 -3.07 -36.98
C ASP A 5 15.38 -2.01 -35.90
N LYS A 6 14.12 -1.55 -35.89
CA LYS A 6 13.61 -0.77 -34.77
C LYS A 6 13.43 -1.75 -33.63
N THR A 7 14.25 -1.60 -32.61
CA THR A 7 14.17 -2.22 -31.28
C THR A 7 12.74 -2.55 -30.89
N ASP A 8 12.39 -3.83 -31.01
CA ASP A 8 11.21 -4.43 -30.42
C ASP A 8 11.37 -4.28 -28.90
N ARG A 9 10.59 -3.36 -28.31
CA ARG A 9 10.59 -3.11 -26.87
C ARG A 9 9.94 -4.31 -26.22
N THR A 10 10.75 -5.23 -25.71
CA THR A 10 10.30 -6.40 -24.95
C THR A 10 9.64 -5.97 -23.63
N MET A 11 8.34 -5.69 -23.71
CA MET A 11 7.43 -5.71 -22.57
C MET A 11 7.32 -7.15 -22.07
N THR A 12 7.17 -7.33 -20.76
CA THR A 12 7.25 -8.62 -20.07
C THR A 12 6.13 -9.56 -20.52
N SER A 13 6.37 -10.41 -21.51
CA SER A 13 5.40 -11.42 -21.96
C SER A 13 5.49 -12.65 -21.07
N VAL A 14 4.40 -12.99 -20.37
CA VAL A 14 4.29 -14.24 -19.59
C VAL A 14 4.09 -15.41 -20.56
N THR A 15 4.94 -16.43 -20.49
CA THR A 15 4.78 -17.65 -21.29
C THR A 15 3.75 -18.59 -20.69
N ALA A 16 3.17 -19.46 -21.52
CA ALA A 16 2.22 -20.48 -21.05
C ALA A 16 2.85 -21.42 -20.00
N GLN A 17 4.13 -21.76 -20.15
CA GLN A 17 4.83 -22.61 -19.19
C GLN A 17 5.06 -21.88 -17.87
N GLU A 18 5.47 -20.62 -17.87
CA GLU A 18 5.62 -19.83 -16.64
C GLU A 18 4.29 -19.73 -15.88
N ALA A 19 3.17 -19.55 -16.58
CA ALA A 19 1.85 -19.52 -15.95
C ALA A 19 1.48 -20.87 -15.31
N LEU A 20 1.75 -22.01 -15.97
CA LEU A 20 1.52 -23.35 -15.42
C LEU A 20 2.44 -23.66 -14.24
N ASP A 21 3.72 -23.30 -14.36
CA ASP A 21 4.73 -23.46 -13.32
C ASP A 21 4.36 -22.65 -12.08
N PHE A 22 3.88 -21.41 -12.25
CA PHE A 22 3.39 -20.57 -11.15
C PHE A 22 2.26 -21.23 -10.34
N HIS A 23 1.41 -22.05 -10.98
CA HIS A 23 0.30 -22.73 -10.29
C HIS A 23 0.66 -24.11 -9.72
N SER A 24 1.76 -24.72 -10.19
CA SER A 24 2.11 -26.12 -9.88
C SER A 24 3.33 -26.27 -8.98
N GLN A 25 4.29 -25.35 -9.03
CA GLN A 25 5.54 -25.46 -8.27
C GLN A 25 5.35 -25.20 -6.78
N GLY A 26 6.01 -26.01 -5.94
CA GLY A 26 5.88 -25.92 -4.49
C GLY A 26 4.58 -26.57 -3.99
N ARG A 27 3.63 -25.74 -3.55
CA ARG A 27 2.29 -26.19 -3.15
C ARG A 27 1.30 -25.78 -4.26
N PRO A 28 0.61 -26.74 -4.92
CA PRO A 28 -0.32 -26.42 -5.99
C PRO A 28 -1.46 -25.49 -5.55
N GLY A 29 -1.89 -24.63 -6.48
CA GLY A 29 -2.91 -23.60 -6.23
C GLY A 29 -2.33 -22.32 -5.64
N LYS A 30 -3.20 -21.32 -5.43
CA LYS A 30 -2.79 -19.97 -4.99
C LYS A 30 -3.25 -19.60 -3.58
N LEU A 31 -4.05 -20.45 -2.93
CA LEU A 31 -4.66 -20.18 -1.64
C LEU A 31 -4.32 -21.26 -0.60
N GLU A 32 -4.14 -20.85 0.66
CA GLU A 32 -4.12 -21.75 1.80
C GLU A 32 -4.87 -21.15 3.00
N ILE A 33 -5.34 -22.00 3.91
CA ILE A 33 -5.95 -21.58 5.17
C ILE A 33 -4.90 -21.57 6.27
N SER A 34 -4.78 -20.43 6.95
CA SER A 34 -3.89 -20.26 8.10
C SER A 34 -4.67 -19.86 9.36
N PRO A 35 -4.39 -20.47 10.52
CA PRO A 35 -5.05 -20.10 11.78
C PRO A 35 -4.57 -18.72 12.28
N THR A 36 -5.50 -17.90 12.80
CA THR A 36 -5.20 -16.57 13.36
C THR A 36 -4.92 -16.58 14.86
N LYS A 37 -5.29 -17.66 15.55
CA LYS A 37 -5.08 -17.86 16.99
C LYS A 37 -4.01 -18.94 17.21
N ALA A 38 -3.32 -18.87 18.34
CA ALA A 38 -2.37 -19.91 18.72
C ALA A 38 -3.09 -21.27 18.87
N MET A 39 -2.42 -22.35 18.44
CA MET A 39 -2.93 -23.73 18.47
C MET A 39 -1.87 -24.69 19.01
N ALA A 40 -1.01 -24.22 19.92
CA ALA A 40 0.24 -24.88 20.27
C ALA A 40 0.18 -25.65 21.60
N THR A 41 -0.85 -25.41 22.42
CA THR A 41 -1.01 -25.98 23.76
C THR A 41 -2.38 -26.65 23.94
N GLN A 42 -2.51 -27.48 24.98
CA GLN A 42 -3.80 -28.08 25.35
C GLN A 42 -4.85 -27.01 25.70
N ARG A 43 -4.41 -25.90 26.30
CA ARG A 43 -5.28 -24.75 26.60
C ARG A 43 -5.75 -24.05 25.33
N ASP A 44 -4.87 -23.89 24.35
CA ASP A 44 -5.26 -23.32 23.05
C ASP A 44 -6.32 -24.18 22.39
N LEU A 45 -6.13 -25.51 22.39
CA LEU A 45 -7.09 -26.45 21.82
C LEU A 45 -8.43 -26.44 22.57
N SER A 46 -8.41 -26.32 23.91
CA SER A 46 -9.64 -26.27 24.71
C SER A 46 -10.42 -24.97 24.55
N LEU A 47 -9.79 -23.89 24.09
CA LEU A 47 -10.44 -22.63 23.72
C LEU A 47 -10.91 -22.61 22.27
N ALA A 48 -10.08 -23.11 21.35
CA ALA A 48 -10.37 -23.16 19.93
C ALA A 48 -11.45 -24.19 19.56
N TYR A 49 -11.56 -25.25 20.36
CA TYR A 49 -12.50 -26.34 20.17
C TYR A 49 -13.18 -26.68 21.50
N SER A 50 -13.60 -27.93 21.68
CA SER A 50 -14.27 -28.38 22.89
C SER A 50 -13.36 -28.31 24.13
N PRO A 51 -13.87 -27.81 25.28
CA PRO A 51 -15.24 -27.33 25.50
C PRO A 51 -15.46 -25.83 25.22
N GLY A 52 -14.42 -25.02 25.05
CA GLY A 52 -14.50 -23.56 25.00
C GLY A 52 -15.30 -23.00 23.83
N VAL A 53 -15.27 -23.66 22.67
CA VAL A 53 -16.03 -23.25 21.47
C VAL A 53 -17.54 -23.21 21.67
N ALA A 54 -18.08 -23.89 22.70
CA ALA A 54 -19.50 -23.83 23.02
C ALA A 54 -19.95 -22.42 23.45
N VAL A 55 -19.06 -21.63 24.06
CA VAL A 55 -19.37 -20.27 24.55
C VAL A 55 -19.75 -19.32 23.40
N PRO A 56 -18.93 -19.12 22.34
CA PRO A 56 -19.33 -18.29 21.22
C PRO A 56 -20.53 -18.86 20.45
N VAL A 57 -20.73 -20.18 20.40
CA VAL A 57 -21.92 -20.78 19.78
C VAL A 57 -23.20 -20.34 20.49
N LEU A 58 -23.24 -20.41 21.82
CA LEU A 58 -24.38 -19.96 22.62
C LEU A 58 -24.60 -18.45 22.50
N ALA A 59 -23.53 -17.65 22.49
CA ALA A 59 -23.60 -16.21 22.30
C ALA A 59 -24.22 -15.83 20.93
N ILE A 60 -23.85 -16.54 19.86
CA ILE A 60 -24.43 -16.32 18.52
C ILE A 60 -25.89 -16.80 18.45
N ALA A 61 -26.24 -17.88 19.15
CA ALA A 61 -27.61 -18.35 19.22
C ALA A 61 -28.54 -17.36 19.96
N GLU A 62 -28.01 -16.65 20.96
CA GLU A 62 -28.71 -15.58 21.68
C GLU A 62 -28.79 -14.29 20.86
N ASP A 63 -27.69 -13.86 20.24
CA ASP A 63 -27.61 -12.70 19.35
C ASP A 63 -26.84 -13.04 18.06
N PRO A 64 -27.54 -13.30 16.94
CA PRO A 64 -26.91 -13.61 15.65
C PRO A 64 -25.96 -12.54 15.13
N SER A 65 -26.09 -11.28 15.57
CA SER A 65 -25.21 -10.20 15.14
C SER A 65 -23.77 -10.36 15.66
N THR A 66 -23.58 -11.08 16.77
CA THR A 66 -22.26 -11.38 17.34
C THR A 66 -21.45 -12.38 16.51
N ALA A 67 -22.06 -13.00 15.49
CA ALA A 67 -21.32 -13.80 14.50
C ALA A 67 -20.23 -12.97 13.81
N TYR A 68 -20.42 -11.65 13.67
CA TYR A 68 -19.42 -10.74 13.13
C TYR A 68 -18.24 -10.47 14.08
N ASP A 69 -18.37 -10.79 15.37
CA ASP A 69 -17.36 -10.53 16.40
C ASP A 69 -16.58 -11.80 16.75
N TYR A 70 -17.25 -12.96 16.75
CA TYR A 70 -16.67 -14.24 17.17
C TYR A 70 -16.29 -15.18 16.03
N THR A 71 -16.58 -14.82 14.78
CA THR A 71 -16.24 -15.66 13.60
C THR A 71 -15.58 -14.84 12.50
N THR A 72 -15.09 -15.51 11.46
CA THR A 72 -14.53 -14.87 10.26
C THR A 72 -15.58 -14.16 9.40
N ARG A 73 -16.89 -14.38 9.64
CA ARG A 73 -18.00 -13.84 8.83
C ARG A 73 -17.84 -12.37 8.49
N GLY A 74 -17.41 -11.54 9.44
CA GLY A 74 -17.28 -10.09 9.23
C GLY A 74 -16.17 -9.65 8.26
N ASN A 75 -15.26 -10.55 7.89
CA ASN A 75 -14.18 -10.27 6.95
C ASN A 75 -14.12 -11.25 5.77
N MET A 76 -15.09 -12.18 5.67
CA MET A 76 -15.03 -13.31 4.74
C MET A 76 -15.98 -13.12 3.56
N VAL A 77 -15.43 -13.14 2.34
CA VAL A 77 -16.17 -13.07 1.07
C VAL A 77 -16.10 -14.40 0.34
N ALA A 78 -17.20 -14.81 -0.27
CA ALA A 78 -17.21 -15.93 -1.22
C ALA A 78 -17.07 -15.41 -2.65
N VAL A 79 -16.10 -15.90 -3.40
CA VAL A 79 -16.02 -15.73 -4.86
C VAL A 79 -16.73 -16.93 -5.48
N ILE A 80 -17.87 -16.73 -6.12
CA ILE A 80 -18.73 -17.81 -6.59
C ILE A 80 -18.91 -17.73 -8.11
N SER A 81 -18.67 -18.85 -8.79
CA SER A 81 -18.86 -18.99 -10.24
C SER A 81 -19.39 -20.38 -10.61
N ASN A 82 -20.07 -20.48 -11.75
CA ASN A 82 -20.33 -21.76 -12.42
C ASN A 82 -19.46 -21.97 -13.68
N GLY A 83 -18.52 -21.05 -13.95
CA GLY A 83 -17.59 -21.15 -15.07
C GLY A 83 -18.23 -21.06 -16.46
N THR A 84 -19.41 -20.43 -16.56
CA THR A 84 -20.14 -20.33 -17.83
C THR A 84 -19.68 -19.17 -18.73
N ALA A 85 -18.88 -18.25 -18.20
CA ALA A 85 -18.32 -17.13 -18.95
C ALA A 85 -16.90 -16.77 -18.47
N ILE A 86 -15.98 -17.75 -18.47
CA ILE A 86 -14.62 -17.57 -17.94
C ILE A 86 -13.83 -16.64 -18.85
N LEU A 87 -13.54 -15.42 -18.40
CA LEU A 87 -12.80 -14.41 -19.17
C LEU A 87 -13.40 -14.24 -20.59
N GLY A 88 -12.55 -14.30 -21.63
CA GLY A 88 -12.97 -14.38 -23.04
C GLY A 88 -13.08 -15.81 -23.60
N LEU A 89 -12.99 -16.83 -22.75
CA LEU A 89 -12.94 -18.25 -23.15
C LEU A 89 -14.33 -18.90 -23.23
N GLY A 90 -15.35 -18.27 -22.64
CA GLY A 90 -16.73 -18.75 -22.62
C GLY A 90 -16.97 -19.84 -21.57
N ASN A 91 -17.88 -20.76 -21.88
CA ASN A 91 -18.27 -21.83 -20.96
C ASN A 91 -17.28 -23.00 -21.03
N LEU A 92 -16.40 -23.11 -20.03
CA LEU A 92 -15.51 -24.28 -19.84
C LEU A 92 -15.86 -25.08 -18.57
N GLY A 93 -16.94 -24.70 -17.89
CA GLY A 93 -17.46 -25.36 -16.69
C GLY A 93 -16.79 -24.92 -15.38
N ALA A 94 -17.44 -25.26 -14.28
CA ALA A 94 -17.09 -24.86 -12.93
C ALA A 94 -15.62 -25.16 -12.57
N LEU A 95 -15.13 -26.38 -12.80
CA LEU A 95 -13.76 -26.76 -12.42
C LEU A 95 -12.68 -25.97 -13.18
N ALA A 96 -12.90 -25.66 -14.45
CA ALA A 96 -11.94 -24.89 -15.25
C ALA A 96 -11.86 -23.41 -14.81
N SER A 97 -12.89 -22.90 -14.12
CA SER A 97 -12.90 -21.54 -13.57
C SER A 97 -12.03 -21.38 -12.32
N LYS A 98 -11.75 -22.48 -11.61
CA LYS A 98 -11.08 -22.48 -10.30
C LYS A 98 -9.79 -21.64 -10.24
N PRO A 99 -8.84 -21.74 -11.21
CA PRO A 99 -7.66 -20.90 -11.18
C PRO A 99 -7.99 -19.40 -11.21
N VAL A 100 -9.03 -18.97 -11.93
CA VAL A 100 -9.45 -17.56 -11.95
C VAL A 100 -10.02 -17.15 -10.59
N MET A 101 -10.87 -18.00 -10.00
CA MET A 101 -11.53 -17.75 -8.71
C MET A 101 -10.52 -17.70 -7.55
N GLU A 102 -9.57 -18.64 -7.48
CA GLU A 102 -8.46 -18.59 -6.51
C GLU A 102 -7.66 -17.30 -6.67
N GLY A 103 -7.45 -16.86 -7.91
CA GLY A 103 -6.80 -15.59 -8.22
C GLY A 103 -7.53 -14.42 -7.56
N LYS A 104 -8.85 -14.30 -7.78
CA LYS A 104 -9.69 -13.26 -7.17
C LYS A 104 -9.64 -13.28 -5.65
N ALA A 105 -9.69 -14.47 -5.04
CA ALA A 105 -9.57 -14.62 -3.58
C ALA A 105 -8.23 -14.09 -3.04
N VAL A 106 -7.11 -14.37 -3.71
CA VAL A 106 -5.80 -13.83 -3.35
C VAL A 106 -5.74 -12.31 -3.50
N LEU A 107 -6.38 -11.75 -4.54
CA LEU A 107 -6.41 -10.30 -4.77
C LEU A 107 -7.21 -9.57 -3.69
N PHE A 108 -8.34 -10.11 -3.22
CA PHE A 108 -9.07 -9.60 -2.04
C PHE A 108 -8.15 -9.47 -0.83
N LYS A 109 -7.39 -10.53 -0.52
CA LYS A 109 -6.49 -10.54 0.63
C LYS A 109 -5.34 -9.57 0.46
N ARG A 110 -4.70 -9.57 -0.72
CA ARG A 110 -3.50 -8.78 -1.00
C ARG A 110 -3.77 -7.28 -0.99
N PHE A 111 -4.86 -6.84 -1.61
CA PHE A 111 -5.13 -5.41 -1.81
C PHE A 111 -5.96 -4.78 -0.70
N ALA A 112 -6.81 -5.56 -0.05
CA ALA A 112 -7.79 -5.02 0.88
C ALA A 112 -7.88 -5.72 2.25
N ASP A 113 -7.01 -6.71 2.53
CA ASP A 113 -7.07 -7.51 3.76
C ASP A 113 -8.47 -8.12 3.99
N VAL A 114 -9.13 -8.51 2.90
CA VAL A 114 -10.41 -9.24 2.92
C VAL A 114 -10.09 -10.71 2.79
N ASP A 115 -10.55 -11.52 3.75
CA ASP A 115 -10.41 -12.96 3.65
C ASP A 115 -11.43 -13.48 2.62
N SER A 116 -11.00 -14.37 1.73
CA SER A 116 -11.83 -14.80 0.62
C SER A 116 -11.59 -16.27 0.31
N ILE A 117 -12.65 -16.95 -0.14
CA ILE A 117 -12.59 -18.32 -0.64
C ILE A 117 -13.39 -18.44 -1.94
N ASP A 118 -12.87 -19.24 -2.86
CA ASP A 118 -13.51 -19.60 -4.11
C ASP A 118 -14.47 -20.78 -3.95
N LEU A 119 -15.64 -20.70 -4.57
CA LEU A 119 -16.68 -21.73 -4.59
C LEU A 119 -17.20 -21.93 -6.02
N GLU A 120 -16.79 -23.04 -6.62
CA GLU A 120 -17.25 -23.46 -7.94
C GLU A 120 -18.57 -24.25 -7.83
N VAL A 121 -19.65 -23.73 -8.41
CA VAL A 121 -20.98 -24.37 -8.41
C VAL A 121 -21.24 -25.02 -9.76
N ASP A 122 -21.22 -26.36 -9.80
CA ASP A 122 -21.39 -27.15 -11.02
C ASP A 122 -22.87 -27.30 -11.43
N THR A 123 -23.53 -26.17 -11.72
CA THR A 123 -24.88 -26.14 -12.31
C THR A 123 -25.06 -24.95 -13.24
N GLU A 124 -25.74 -25.17 -14.37
CA GLU A 124 -26.22 -24.12 -15.27
C GLU A 124 -27.67 -23.72 -14.97
N ASN A 125 -28.36 -24.44 -14.06
CA ASN A 125 -29.72 -24.07 -13.67
C ASN A 125 -29.68 -22.87 -12.71
N VAL A 126 -30.32 -21.77 -13.12
CA VAL A 126 -30.37 -20.50 -12.37
C VAL A 126 -30.94 -20.66 -10.97
N ASP A 127 -32.04 -21.40 -10.80
CA ASP A 127 -32.69 -21.58 -9.50
C ASP A 127 -31.85 -22.46 -8.57
N GLU A 128 -31.20 -23.51 -9.09
CA GLU A 128 -30.28 -24.35 -8.33
C GLU A 128 -29.06 -23.54 -7.86
N PHE A 129 -28.49 -22.71 -8.74
CA PHE A 129 -27.38 -21.82 -8.40
C PHE A 129 -27.77 -20.83 -7.30
N ILE A 130 -28.92 -20.15 -7.44
CA ILE A 130 -29.43 -19.22 -6.43
C ILE A 130 -29.65 -19.93 -5.09
N ASN A 131 -30.22 -21.13 -5.10
CA ASN A 131 -30.43 -21.92 -3.88
C ASN A 131 -29.11 -22.31 -3.22
N CYS A 132 -28.11 -22.75 -3.99
CA CYS A 132 -26.78 -23.06 -3.49
C CYS A 132 -26.17 -21.85 -2.75
N VAL A 133 -26.18 -20.68 -3.38
CA VAL A 133 -25.59 -19.46 -2.80
C VAL A 133 -26.36 -18.97 -1.58
N ARG A 134 -27.69 -18.86 -1.65
CA ARG A 134 -28.47 -18.28 -0.54
C ARG A 134 -28.39 -19.11 0.74
N PHE A 135 -28.28 -20.44 0.63
CA PHE A 135 -28.14 -21.32 1.80
C PHE A 135 -26.77 -21.20 2.47
N LEU A 136 -25.75 -20.75 1.76
CA LEU A 136 -24.41 -20.48 2.30
C LEU A 136 -24.28 -19.08 2.92
N GLY A 137 -25.32 -18.25 2.84
CA GLY A 137 -25.34 -16.88 3.39
C GLY A 137 -24.82 -16.74 4.81
N PRO A 138 -25.11 -17.65 5.77
CA PRO A 138 -24.58 -17.60 7.15
C PRO A 138 -23.04 -17.69 7.27
N SER A 139 -22.33 -18.18 6.27
CA SER A 139 -20.87 -18.31 6.29
C SER A 139 -20.13 -17.01 5.96
N PHE A 140 -20.76 -16.11 5.20
CA PHE A 140 -20.08 -15.00 4.53
C PHE A 140 -20.59 -13.62 4.97
N GLY A 141 -19.71 -12.64 4.94
CA GLY A 141 -20.02 -11.22 5.09
C GLY A 141 -20.38 -10.55 3.76
N GLY A 142 -20.08 -11.20 2.63
CA GLY A 142 -20.44 -10.75 1.28
C GLY A 142 -20.21 -11.83 0.23
N ILE A 143 -20.86 -11.69 -0.92
CA ILE A 143 -20.80 -12.61 -2.07
C ILE A 143 -20.33 -11.84 -3.30
N ASN A 144 -19.24 -12.30 -3.91
CA ASN A 144 -18.73 -11.83 -5.19
C ASN A 144 -19.06 -12.87 -6.27
N LEU A 145 -19.98 -12.54 -7.18
CA LEU A 145 -20.32 -13.36 -8.33
C LEU A 145 -19.35 -13.07 -9.49
N GLU A 146 -18.90 -14.12 -10.17
CA GLU A 146 -17.85 -14.03 -11.19
C GLU A 146 -18.10 -14.99 -12.36
N ASP A 147 -17.76 -14.60 -13.59
CA ASP A 147 -17.70 -15.46 -14.77
C ASP A 147 -19.02 -16.24 -15.04
N ILE A 148 -20.17 -15.56 -14.89
CA ILE A 148 -21.51 -16.12 -15.15
C ILE A 148 -22.10 -15.53 -16.43
N LYS A 149 -22.57 -16.38 -17.35
CA LYS A 149 -23.12 -15.95 -18.64
C LYS A 149 -24.35 -15.05 -18.51
N ALA A 150 -24.49 -14.08 -19.40
CA ALA A 150 -25.75 -13.36 -19.59
C ALA A 150 -26.74 -14.21 -20.42
N PRO A 151 -28.05 -14.14 -20.15
CA PRO A 151 -28.73 -13.26 -19.19
C PRO A 151 -28.80 -13.78 -17.75
N ASP A 152 -28.33 -15.00 -17.49
CA ASP A 152 -28.49 -15.69 -16.21
C ASP A 152 -27.89 -14.90 -15.03
N CYS A 153 -26.73 -14.28 -15.25
CA CYS A 153 -26.05 -13.44 -14.27
C CYS A 153 -26.92 -12.29 -13.73
N PHE A 154 -27.79 -11.69 -14.56
CA PHE A 154 -28.70 -10.62 -14.12
C PHE A 154 -29.77 -11.16 -13.18
N ILE A 155 -30.36 -12.31 -13.52
CA ILE A 155 -31.42 -12.95 -12.73
C ILE A 155 -30.85 -13.41 -11.39
N ILE A 156 -29.68 -14.04 -11.42
CA ILE A 156 -28.97 -14.54 -10.24
C ILE A 156 -28.64 -13.39 -9.29
N GLU A 157 -27.97 -12.33 -9.78
CA GLU A 157 -27.58 -11.20 -8.93
C GLU A 157 -28.80 -10.51 -8.33
N GLN A 158 -29.81 -10.18 -9.16
CA GLN A 158 -31.03 -9.53 -8.69
C GLN A 158 -31.68 -10.36 -7.60
N LYS A 159 -31.88 -11.67 -7.84
CA LYS A 159 -32.57 -12.52 -6.89
C LYS A 159 -31.81 -12.66 -5.58
N LEU A 160 -30.49 -12.86 -5.64
CA LEU A 160 -29.64 -12.97 -4.45
C LEU A 160 -29.63 -11.67 -3.65
N ARG A 161 -29.58 -10.50 -4.31
CA ARG A 161 -29.70 -9.19 -3.63
C ARG A 161 -31.04 -9.00 -2.93
N GLU A 162 -32.12 -9.57 -3.46
CA GLU A 162 -33.46 -9.52 -2.83
C GLU A 162 -33.58 -10.44 -1.61
N VAL A 163 -32.98 -11.64 -1.65
CA VAL A 163 -33.21 -12.67 -0.63
C VAL A 163 -32.13 -12.75 0.45
N MET A 164 -30.94 -12.18 0.22
CA MET A 164 -29.82 -12.22 1.16
C MET A 164 -29.68 -10.91 1.93
N ASP A 165 -29.25 -11.01 3.19
CA ASP A 165 -29.01 -9.88 4.09
C ASP A 165 -27.51 -9.51 4.20
N ILE A 166 -26.76 -9.74 3.11
CA ILE A 166 -25.34 -9.42 2.93
C ILE A 166 -25.12 -8.89 1.52
N PRO A 167 -24.09 -8.06 1.29
CA PRO A 167 -23.78 -7.53 -0.03
C PRO A 167 -23.49 -8.65 -1.04
N VAL A 168 -24.21 -8.61 -2.15
CA VAL A 168 -23.98 -9.44 -3.34
C VAL A 168 -23.57 -8.50 -4.47
N PHE A 169 -22.45 -8.80 -5.13
CA PHE A 169 -21.85 -7.98 -6.17
C PHE A 169 -21.34 -8.87 -7.30
N HIS A 170 -21.69 -8.55 -8.54
CA HIS A 170 -21.12 -9.22 -9.70
C HIS A 170 -20.00 -8.38 -10.30
N ASP A 171 -18.75 -8.86 -10.26
CA ASP A 171 -17.59 -8.04 -10.62
C ASP A 171 -17.53 -7.73 -12.13
N ASP A 172 -17.78 -8.72 -12.99
CA ASP A 172 -17.76 -8.50 -14.45
C ASP A 172 -18.75 -7.42 -14.92
N GLN A 173 -19.85 -7.26 -14.18
CA GLN A 173 -20.85 -6.23 -14.41
C GLN A 173 -20.40 -4.90 -13.81
N HIS A 174 -20.41 -4.83 -12.48
CA HIS A 174 -20.31 -3.56 -11.77
C HIS A 174 -18.88 -3.10 -11.60
N GLY A 175 -17.90 -4.02 -11.50
CA GLY A 175 -16.48 -3.69 -11.46
C GLY A 175 -16.07 -2.96 -12.73
N THR A 176 -16.35 -3.54 -13.90
CA THR A 176 -16.10 -2.91 -15.21
C THR A 176 -16.78 -1.53 -15.31
N ALA A 177 -18.05 -1.45 -14.91
CA ALA A 177 -18.83 -0.21 -14.97
C ALA A 177 -18.21 0.92 -14.13
N ILE A 178 -17.78 0.61 -12.90
CA ILE A 178 -17.20 1.60 -11.97
C ILE A 178 -15.88 2.15 -12.52
N ILE A 179 -14.99 1.28 -13.01
CA ILE A 179 -13.69 1.73 -13.54
C ILE A 179 -13.88 2.50 -14.86
N ALA A 180 -14.76 2.04 -15.74
CA ALA A 180 -15.10 2.73 -16.98
C ALA A 180 -15.70 4.12 -16.71
N ALA A 181 -16.60 4.24 -15.73
CA ALA A 181 -17.19 5.51 -15.32
C ALA A 181 -16.14 6.47 -14.73
N ALA A 182 -15.21 5.96 -13.89
CA ALA A 182 -14.12 6.75 -13.35
C ALA A 182 -13.21 7.33 -14.47
N GLY A 183 -12.83 6.48 -15.43
CA GLY A 183 -12.09 6.91 -16.60
C GLY A 183 -12.87 7.93 -17.44
N LEU A 184 -14.17 7.70 -17.65
CA LEU A 184 -15.03 8.60 -18.43
C LEU A 184 -15.11 10.00 -17.78
N ILE A 185 -15.31 10.11 -16.47
CA ILE A 185 -15.31 11.39 -15.75
C ILE A 185 -14.04 12.20 -16.08
N ASN A 186 -12.90 11.53 -16.01
CA ASN A 186 -11.60 12.14 -16.23
C ASN A 186 -11.35 12.49 -17.70
N ALA A 187 -11.71 11.61 -18.62
CA ALA A 187 -11.59 11.84 -20.06
C ALA A 187 -12.48 13.02 -20.53
N LEU A 188 -13.70 13.14 -20.00
CA LEU A 188 -14.59 14.27 -20.27
C LEU A 188 -14.02 15.58 -19.72
N THR A 189 -13.43 15.54 -18.52
CA THR A 189 -12.71 16.70 -17.95
C THR A 189 -11.59 17.16 -18.89
N LEU A 190 -10.75 16.23 -19.37
CA LEU A 190 -9.62 16.56 -20.26
C LEU A 190 -10.04 17.05 -21.65
N THR A 191 -11.19 16.60 -22.14
CA THR A 191 -11.74 16.98 -23.45
C THR A 191 -12.67 18.20 -23.39
N GLY A 192 -13.01 18.68 -22.19
CA GLY A 192 -13.91 19.82 -22.00
C GLY A 192 -15.36 19.52 -22.34
N ARG A 193 -15.79 18.27 -22.19
CA ARG A 193 -17.12 17.78 -22.59
C ARG A 193 -18.06 17.71 -21.39
N ASP A 194 -19.33 18.04 -21.62
CA ASP A 194 -20.39 17.96 -20.61
C ASP A 194 -21.07 16.58 -20.63
N PHE A 195 -21.23 15.98 -19.45
CA PHE A 195 -21.80 14.66 -19.23
C PHE A 195 -23.20 14.46 -19.84
N LYS A 196 -24.01 15.52 -19.94
CA LYS A 196 -25.39 15.48 -20.47
C LYS A 196 -25.47 15.60 -22.00
N THR A 197 -24.47 16.20 -22.63
CA THR A 197 -24.48 16.47 -24.08
C THR A 197 -23.62 15.52 -24.91
N THR A 198 -22.69 14.82 -24.24
CA THR A 198 -21.79 13.84 -24.85
C THR A 198 -22.56 12.69 -25.49
N LYS A 199 -22.18 12.30 -26.71
CA LYS A 199 -22.72 11.13 -27.43
C LYS A 199 -21.85 9.90 -27.22
N LEU A 200 -22.44 8.84 -26.68
CA LEU A 200 -21.75 7.59 -26.39
C LEU A 200 -22.33 6.44 -27.21
N VAL A 201 -21.45 5.66 -27.82
CA VAL A 201 -21.79 4.37 -28.44
C VAL A 201 -21.22 3.26 -27.57
N CYS A 202 -22.05 2.30 -27.20
CA CYS A 202 -21.60 1.10 -26.51
C CYS A 202 -21.73 -0.08 -27.47
N ASN A 203 -20.61 -0.73 -27.79
CA ASN A 203 -20.56 -1.91 -28.63
C ASN A 203 -20.41 -3.17 -27.77
N GLY A 204 -21.42 -4.03 -27.80
CA GLY A 204 -21.61 -5.13 -26.88
C GLY A 204 -22.88 -4.92 -26.06
N ALA A 205 -23.69 -5.97 -25.90
CA ALA A 205 -24.94 -5.92 -25.13
C ALA A 205 -25.03 -7.05 -24.10
N GLY A 206 -23.86 -7.43 -23.56
CA GLY A 206 -23.71 -8.36 -22.45
C GLY A 206 -23.75 -7.67 -21.10
N ALA A 207 -23.41 -8.42 -20.05
CA ALA A 207 -23.53 -8.00 -18.65
C ALA A 207 -22.77 -6.69 -18.34
N ALA A 208 -21.48 -6.64 -18.69
CA ALA A 208 -20.63 -5.46 -18.49
C ALA A 208 -21.17 -4.21 -19.21
N ALA A 209 -21.65 -4.35 -20.45
CA ALA A 209 -22.12 -3.24 -21.27
C ALA A 209 -23.40 -2.61 -20.72
N ILE A 210 -24.36 -3.43 -20.32
CA ILE A 210 -25.59 -2.97 -19.69
C ILE A 210 -25.27 -2.25 -18.38
N ALA A 211 -24.43 -2.85 -17.52
CA ALA A 211 -24.01 -2.25 -16.26
C ALA A 211 -23.29 -0.90 -16.44
N CYS A 212 -22.39 -0.79 -17.43
CA CYS A 212 -21.73 0.48 -17.76
C CYS A 212 -22.74 1.58 -18.13
N ILE A 213 -23.72 1.26 -18.98
CA ILE A 213 -24.75 2.21 -19.42
C ILE A 213 -25.67 2.61 -18.26
N GLU A 214 -26.13 1.64 -17.46
CA GLU A 214 -26.99 1.91 -16.31
C GLU A 214 -26.31 2.79 -15.26
N LEU A 215 -25.01 2.55 -14.99
CA LEU A 215 -24.27 3.35 -14.03
C LEU A 215 -24.11 4.80 -14.52
N ILE A 216 -23.67 5.04 -15.75
CA ILE A 216 -23.51 6.42 -16.26
C ILE A 216 -24.86 7.13 -16.35
N LYS A 217 -25.96 6.44 -16.70
CA LYS A 217 -27.31 7.01 -16.67
C LYS A 217 -27.70 7.43 -15.24
N SER A 218 -27.39 6.59 -14.26
CA SER A 218 -27.62 6.90 -12.83
C SER A 218 -26.79 8.09 -12.34
N MET A 219 -25.63 8.32 -12.93
CA MET A 219 -24.79 9.51 -12.70
C MET A 219 -25.29 10.76 -13.45
N GLY A 220 -26.35 10.65 -14.26
CA GLY A 220 -26.97 11.77 -14.98
C GLY A 220 -26.61 11.89 -16.46
N PHE A 221 -26.04 10.84 -17.08
CA PHE A 221 -25.78 10.81 -18.53
C PHE A 221 -27.11 10.74 -19.27
N ASN A 222 -27.29 11.54 -20.32
CA ASN A 222 -28.58 11.58 -21.03
C ASN A 222 -28.83 10.26 -21.79
N PRO A 223 -29.91 9.50 -21.48
CA PRO A 223 -30.22 8.25 -22.16
C PRO A 223 -30.39 8.37 -23.68
N GLU A 224 -30.85 9.52 -24.18
CA GLU A 224 -31.05 9.75 -25.62
C GLU A 224 -29.73 9.85 -26.40
N ASN A 225 -28.64 10.15 -25.70
CA ASN A 225 -27.30 10.27 -26.29
C ASN A 225 -26.49 8.96 -26.22
N VAL A 226 -27.12 7.84 -25.82
CA VAL A 226 -26.48 6.53 -25.75
C VAL A 226 -27.05 5.61 -26.81
N ILE A 227 -26.19 5.08 -27.69
CA ILE A 227 -26.56 4.05 -28.67
C ILE A 227 -25.90 2.73 -28.27
N LEU A 228 -26.71 1.71 -28.02
CA LEU A 228 -26.25 0.35 -27.75
C LEU A 228 -26.23 -0.47 -29.05
N CYS A 229 -25.16 -1.20 -29.29
CA CYS A 229 -25.00 -2.11 -30.43
C CYS A 229 -24.71 -3.53 -29.94
N ASP A 230 -25.20 -4.54 -30.66
CA ASP A 230 -24.81 -5.94 -30.48
C ASP A 230 -24.39 -6.57 -31.81
N THR A 231 -24.26 -7.90 -31.85
CA THR A 231 -23.83 -8.64 -33.04
C THR A 231 -24.76 -8.49 -34.25
N LYS A 232 -25.97 -7.94 -34.09
CA LYS A 232 -26.90 -7.65 -35.19
C LYS A 232 -27.02 -6.15 -35.50
N GLY A 233 -26.18 -5.32 -34.89
CA GLY A 233 -26.17 -3.87 -35.07
C GLY A 233 -26.89 -3.11 -33.95
N VAL A 234 -27.44 -1.95 -34.29
CA VAL A 234 -28.03 -1.02 -33.31
C VAL A 234 -29.25 -1.62 -32.60
N ILE A 235 -29.38 -1.38 -31.30
CA ILE A 235 -30.57 -1.69 -30.50
C ILE A 235 -31.53 -0.50 -30.61
N PHE A 236 -32.52 -0.63 -31.50
CA PHE A 236 -33.48 0.44 -31.82
C PHE A 236 -34.93 0.03 -31.48
N GLN A 237 -35.80 1.02 -31.28
CA GLN A 237 -37.22 0.80 -31.03
C GLN A 237 -37.89 0.14 -32.25
N GLY A 238 -38.52 -1.02 -32.03
CA GLY A 238 -39.14 -1.81 -33.10
C GLY A 238 -38.25 -2.91 -33.68
N ARG A 239 -37.00 -3.04 -33.21
CA ARG A 239 -36.16 -4.20 -33.52
C ARG A 239 -36.75 -5.47 -32.91
N THR A 240 -36.80 -6.56 -33.68
CA THR A 240 -37.33 -7.85 -33.22
C THR A 240 -36.22 -8.90 -33.01
N GLU A 241 -35.15 -8.86 -33.81
CA GLU A 241 -34.08 -9.85 -33.78
C GLU A 241 -33.14 -9.66 -32.59
N GLY A 242 -32.91 -10.73 -31.80
CA GLY A 242 -31.91 -10.75 -30.73
C GLY A 242 -32.23 -9.88 -29.50
N MET A 243 -33.48 -9.43 -29.37
CA MET A 243 -33.96 -8.60 -28.26
C MET A 243 -34.33 -9.45 -27.03
N ASN A 244 -34.07 -8.90 -25.85
CA ASN A 244 -34.51 -9.43 -24.56
C ASN A 244 -34.96 -8.25 -23.66
N GLN A 245 -35.45 -8.53 -22.45
CA GLN A 245 -35.98 -7.49 -21.56
C GLN A 245 -34.93 -6.42 -21.20
N TRP A 246 -33.68 -6.83 -20.93
CA TRP A 246 -32.60 -5.91 -20.60
C TRP A 246 -32.24 -5.02 -21.78
N LYS A 247 -32.06 -5.58 -22.99
CA LYS A 247 -31.78 -4.79 -24.20
C LYS A 247 -32.91 -3.82 -24.55
N SER A 248 -34.15 -4.23 -24.33
CA SER A 248 -35.33 -3.42 -24.67
C SER A 248 -35.37 -2.10 -23.90
N ALA A 249 -34.87 -2.08 -22.66
CA ALA A 249 -34.78 -0.86 -21.85
C ALA A 249 -33.79 0.18 -22.41
N HIS A 250 -32.89 -0.22 -23.33
CA HIS A 250 -31.90 0.65 -23.96
C HIS A 250 -32.18 0.87 -25.45
N ALA A 251 -33.34 0.46 -25.95
CA ALA A 251 -33.74 0.68 -27.34
C ALA A 251 -34.05 2.16 -27.60
N VAL A 252 -33.31 2.77 -28.52
CA VAL A 252 -33.44 4.19 -28.87
C VAL A 252 -34.20 4.40 -30.18
N LYS A 253 -34.84 5.56 -30.32
CA LYS A 253 -35.46 5.98 -31.57
C LYS A 253 -34.39 6.54 -32.51
N THR A 254 -34.01 5.77 -33.52
CA THR A 254 -32.98 6.15 -34.50
C THR A 254 -33.16 5.41 -35.81
N ASP A 255 -32.66 5.99 -36.91
CA ASP A 255 -32.61 5.36 -38.23
C ASP A 255 -31.30 4.59 -38.48
N ARG A 256 -30.32 4.72 -37.57
CA ARG A 256 -29.05 3.97 -37.62
C ARG A 256 -29.29 2.48 -37.39
N ARG A 257 -28.60 1.63 -38.14
CA ARG A 257 -28.72 0.16 -38.11
C ARG A 257 -27.39 -0.54 -37.87
N THR A 258 -26.28 0.04 -38.33
CA THR A 258 -24.95 -0.57 -38.20
C THR A 258 -24.09 0.08 -37.12
N LEU A 259 -23.06 -0.61 -36.65
CA LEU A 259 -22.08 -0.05 -35.71
C LEU A 259 -21.35 1.16 -36.34
N ALA A 260 -21.01 1.09 -37.63
CA ALA A 260 -20.36 2.19 -38.34
C ALA A 260 -21.22 3.47 -38.32
N GLU A 261 -22.52 3.34 -38.61
CA GLU A 261 -23.47 4.45 -38.55
C GLU A 261 -23.64 4.99 -37.13
N ALA A 262 -23.62 4.13 -36.12
CA ALA A 262 -23.67 4.55 -34.71
C ALA A 262 -22.45 5.38 -34.31
N ILE A 263 -21.25 4.96 -34.73
CA ILE A 263 -19.98 5.60 -34.37
C ILE A 263 -19.76 6.93 -35.09
N ASP A 264 -20.35 7.13 -36.26
CA ASP A 264 -20.24 8.38 -37.00
C ASP A 264 -20.65 9.60 -36.15
N GLY A 265 -19.69 10.48 -35.90
CA GLY A 265 -19.82 11.66 -35.03
C GLY A 265 -20.00 11.37 -33.53
N ALA A 266 -19.72 10.16 -33.06
CA ALA A 266 -19.73 9.82 -31.63
C ALA A 266 -18.52 10.44 -30.90
N ASP A 267 -18.72 10.84 -29.65
CA ASP A 267 -17.67 11.42 -28.81
C ASP A 267 -16.93 10.34 -28.02
N VAL A 268 -17.67 9.34 -27.55
CA VAL A 268 -17.19 8.24 -26.73
C VAL A 268 -17.60 6.91 -27.35
N VAL A 269 -16.71 5.92 -27.34
CA VAL A 269 -17.07 4.51 -27.57
C VAL A 269 -16.65 3.64 -26.41
N PHE A 270 -17.58 2.83 -25.91
CA PHE A 270 -17.33 1.71 -24.99
C PHE A 270 -17.39 0.40 -25.77
N GLY A 271 -16.24 -0.20 -26.05
CA GLY A 271 -16.10 -1.56 -26.58
C GLY A 271 -16.09 -2.57 -25.44
N LEU A 272 -17.12 -3.42 -25.41
CA LEU A 272 -17.31 -4.53 -24.46
C LEU A 272 -17.80 -5.77 -25.24
N SER A 273 -17.05 -6.10 -26.29
CA SER A 273 -17.46 -7.01 -27.36
C SER A 273 -16.36 -8.00 -27.72
N ALA A 274 -15.81 -7.92 -28.93
CA ALA A 274 -14.83 -8.86 -29.45
C ALA A 274 -13.71 -8.14 -30.21
N LYS A 275 -12.55 -8.80 -30.28
CA LYS A 275 -11.39 -8.37 -31.05
C LYS A 275 -11.77 -7.92 -32.47
N GLY A 276 -11.26 -6.77 -32.89
CA GLY A 276 -11.43 -6.25 -34.25
C GLY A 276 -12.82 -5.70 -34.58
N ALA A 277 -13.69 -5.51 -33.58
CA ALA A 277 -15.03 -4.97 -33.82
C ALA A 277 -15.02 -3.47 -34.20
N LEU A 278 -13.96 -2.72 -33.87
CA LEU A 278 -13.79 -1.33 -34.27
C LEU A 278 -12.78 -1.24 -35.42
N SER A 279 -13.22 -0.74 -36.57
CA SER A 279 -12.33 -0.54 -37.74
C SER A 279 -11.67 0.84 -37.73
N GLU A 280 -10.56 0.97 -38.48
CA GLU A 280 -9.86 2.25 -38.64
C GLU A 280 -10.77 3.36 -39.20
N ASP A 281 -11.67 3.02 -40.13
CA ASP A 281 -12.63 3.97 -40.72
C ASP A 281 -13.66 4.46 -39.71
N MET A 282 -14.11 3.59 -38.79
CA MET A 282 -15.01 3.99 -37.70
C MET A 282 -14.32 4.97 -36.75
N VAL A 283 -13.05 4.73 -36.41
CA VAL A 283 -12.28 5.66 -35.56
C VAL A 283 -12.05 7.01 -36.26
N ARG A 284 -11.89 7.00 -37.58
CA ARG A 284 -11.76 8.24 -38.38
C ARG A 284 -13.05 9.06 -38.40
N SER A 285 -14.22 8.43 -38.37
CA SER A 285 -15.53 9.12 -38.41
C SER A 285 -15.99 9.67 -37.05
N MET A 286 -15.30 9.32 -35.95
CA MET A 286 -15.60 9.88 -34.62
C MET A 286 -15.34 11.38 -34.54
N ALA A 287 -16.00 12.04 -33.58
CA ALA A 287 -15.83 13.47 -33.30
C ALA A 287 -14.37 13.85 -32.95
N PRO A 288 -14.01 15.15 -32.98
CA PRO A 288 -12.71 15.63 -32.48
C PRO A 288 -12.44 15.18 -31.03
N ARG A 289 -11.19 14.85 -30.74
CA ARG A 289 -10.70 14.34 -29.45
C ARG A 289 -11.53 13.15 -28.91
N PRO A 290 -11.60 12.03 -29.64
CA PRO A 290 -12.49 10.93 -29.33
C PRO A 290 -11.98 10.19 -28.10
N ILE A 291 -12.92 9.65 -27.32
CA ILE A 291 -12.64 8.87 -26.13
C ILE A 291 -12.98 7.41 -26.44
N ILE A 292 -11.99 6.52 -26.44
CA ILE A 292 -12.11 5.14 -26.90
C ILE A 292 -11.75 4.20 -25.76
N PHE A 293 -12.73 3.47 -25.24
CA PHE A 293 -12.52 2.42 -24.24
C PHE A 293 -12.69 1.07 -24.94
N ALA A 294 -11.59 0.42 -25.31
CA ALA A 294 -11.59 -0.90 -25.97
C ALA A 294 -11.26 -1.99 -24.94
N MET A 295 -12.29 -2.51 -24.27
CA MET A 295 -12.16 -3.30 -23.04
C MET A 295 -12.32 -4.80 -23.24
N ALA A 296 -12.42 -5.30 -24.48
CA ALA A 296 -12.36 -6.75 -24.73
C ALA A 296 -11.02 -7.36 -24.27
N ASN A 297 -11.09 -8.55 -23.70
CA ASN A 297 -9.93 -9.33 -23.22
C ASN A 297 -9.88 -10.71 -23.89
N PRO A 298 -8.68 -11.27 -24.17
CA PRO A 298 -7.36 -10.66 -23.97
C PRO A 298 -6.97 -9.64 -25.06
N ASP A 299 -7.66 -9.65 -26.19
CA ASP A 299 -7.41 -8.76 -27.33
C ASP A 299 -8.53 -7.70 -27.45
N PRO A 300 -8.19 -6.40 -27.46
CA PRO A 300 -9.18 -5.32 -27.51
C PRO A 300 -9.87 -5.21 -28.88
N GLU A 301 -10.98 -4.49 -28.93
CA GLU A 301 -11.69 -4.18 -30.18
C GLU A 301 -10.82 -3.50 -31.23
N ILE A 302 -9.91 -2.64 -30.78
CA ILE A 302 -8.86 -1.96 -31.55
C ILE A 302 -7.69 -1.65 -30.60
N THR A 303 -6.47 -1.76 -31.09
CA THR A 303 -5.26 -1.49 -30.27
C THR A 303 -4.95 0.01 -30.18
N PRO A 304 -4.31 0.48 -29.09
CA PRO A 304 -3.82 1.86 -29.01
C PRO A 304 -2.88 2.24 -30.16
N GLU A 305 -2.06 1.31 -30.65
CA GLU A 305 -1.21 1.52 -31.82
C GLU A 305 -2.02 1.79 -33.09
N GLU A 306 -3.06 1.01 -33.34
CA GLU A 306 -3.96 1.21 -34.48
C GLU A 306 -4.64 2.57 -34.42
N VAL A 307 -5.14 2.96 -33.24
CA VAL A 307 -5.75 4.30 -33.03
C VAL A 307 -4.71 5.40 -33.28
N ALA A 308 -3.50 5.28 -32.73
CA ALA A 308 -2.45 6.30 -32.83
C ALA A 308 -1.97 6.53 -34.28
N ARG A 309 -2.14 5.56 -35.18
CA ARG A 309 -1.86 5.74 -36.63
C ARG A 309 -2.87 6.67 -37.32
N ILE A 310 -4.05 6.87 -36.72
CA ILE A 310 -5.20 7.54 -37.36
C ILE A 310 -5.54 8.84 -36.63
N ARG A 311 -5.41 8.85 -35.30
CA ARG A 311 -5.79 9.94 -34.40
C ARG A 311 -4.67 10.18 -33.39
N ASP A 312 -4.11 11.38 -33.39
CA ASP A 312 -3.16 11.86 -32.38
C ASP A 312 -3.86 12.57 -31.20
N ASP A 313 -5.16 12.84 -31.35
CA ASP A 313 -6.00 13.59 -30.41
C ASP A 313 -6.88 12.70 -29.52
N ALA A 314 -6.82 11.37 -29.69
CA ALA A 314 -7.66 10.40 -29.00
C ALA A 314 -7.16 10.10 -27.57
N ILE A 315 -8.11 9.87 -26.65
CA ILE A 315 -7.83 9.25 -25.34
C ILE A 315 -8.26 7.79 -25.44
N VAL A 316 -7.32 6.86 -25.21
CA VAL A 316 -7.56 5.42 -25.34
C VAL A 316 -7.39 4.74 -23.98
N ALA A 317 -8.32 3.87 -23.63
CA ALA A 317 -8.29 3.00 -22.46
C ALA A 317 -8.57 1.56 -22.89
N THR A 318 -7.93 0.59 -22.24
CA THR A 318 -8.12 -0.85 -22.57
C THR A 318 -8.19 -1.71 -21.32
N GLY A 319 -8.56 -2.99 -21.46
CA GLY A 319 -8.49 -3.95 -20.35
C GLY A 319 -7.07 -4.43 -20.01
N ARG A 320 -6.09 -4.19 -20.88
CA ARG A 320 -4.76 -4.80 -20.77
C ARG A 320 -3.79 -3.99 -19.91
N SER A 321 -2.96 -4.69 -19.13
CA SER A 321 -2.01 -4.10 -18.17
C SER A 321 -0.77 -3.48 -18.82
N ASP A 322 -0.50 -3.84 -20.06
CA ASP A 322 0.63 -3.34 -20.83
C ASP A 322 0.34 -1.99 -21.52
N TYR A 323 -0.90 -1.51 -21.47
CA TYR A 323 -1.30 -0.22 -22.02
C TYR A 323 -1.60 0.82 -20.92
N PRO A 324 -1.43 2.13 -21.24
CA PRO A 324 -1.95 3.21 -20.41
C PRO A 324 -3.46 3.10 -20.20
N ASN A 325 -3.96 3.74 -19.14
CA ASN A 325 -5.40 3.81 -18.83
C ASN A 325 -6.08 2.44 -18.75
N GLN A 326 -5.49 1.52 -17.98
CA GLN A 326 -6.05 0.18 -17.81
C GLN A 326 -7.38 0.22 -17.05
N VAL A 327 -8.44 -0.28 -17.69
CA VAL A 327 -9.72 -0.60 -17.05
C VAL A 327 -9.62 -2.00 -16.46
N ASN A 328 -9.25 -2.09 -15.17
CA ASN A 328 -9.06 -3.38 -14.48
C ASN A 328 -9.90 -3.44 -13.21
N ASN A 329 -10.73 -4.47 -13.09
CA ASN A 329 -11.64 -4.68 -11.96
C ASN A 329 -10.93 -4.76 -10.60
N VAL A 330 -9.62 -5.07 -10.57
CA VAL A 330 -8.81 -5.04 -9.34
C VAL A 330 -8.81 -3.68 -8.63
N LEU A 331 -9.08 -2.60 -9.36
CA LEU A 331 -9.22 -1.25 -8.82
C LEU A 331 -10.56 -1.04 -8.09
N GLY A 332 -11.52 -1.97 -8.24
CA GLY A 332 -12.87 -1.90 -7.71
C GLY A 332 -13.11 -2.91 -6.59
N PHE A 333 -13.31 -4.19 -6.95
CA PHE A 333 -13.91 -5.18 -6.05
C PHE A 333 -13.24 -5.28 -4.67
N PRO A 334 -11.90 -5.32 -4.50
CA PRO A 334 -11.31 -5.50 -3.17
C PRO A 334 -11.72 -4.35 -2.24
N TYR A 335 -11.70 -3.13 -2.76
CA TYR A 335 -11.90 -1.92 -2.01
C TYR A 335 -13.38 -1.62 -1.74
N ILE A 336 -14.26 -1.94 -2.71
CA ILE A 336 -15.71 -1.82 -2.53
C ILE A 336 -16.16 -2.74 -1.39
N PHE A 337 -15.73 -4.00 -1.41
CA PHE A 337 -16.05 -4.93 -0.32
C PHE A 337 -15.44 -4.50 1.00
N ARG A 338 -14.20 -3.98 1.04
CA ARG A 338 -13.62 -3.46 2.28
C ARG A 338 -14.50 -2.42 2.95
N GLY A 339 -14.95 -1.43 2.17
CA GLY A 339 -15.85 -0.38 2.66
C GLY A 339 -17.20 -0.94 3.11
N ALA A 340 -17.79 -1.82 2.32
CA ALA A 340 -19.07 -2.46 2.63
C ALA A 340 -19.01 -3.34 3.90
N LEU A 341 -17.96 -4.14 4.06
CA LEU A 341 -17.77 -5.03 5.20
C LEU A 341 -17.53 -4.26 6.51
N ASP A 342 -16.72 -3.20 6.46
CA ASP A 342 -16.37 -2.43 7.67
C ASP A 342 -17.58 -1.74 8.31
N VAL A 343 -18.56 -1.35 7.49
CA VAL A 343 -19.84 -0.79 7.95
C VAL A 343 -20.96 -1.82 8.05
N ARG A 344 -20.67 -3.11 7.83
CA ARG A 344 -21.64 -4.21 7.79
C ARG A 344 -22.84 -3.88 6.89
N ALA A 345 -22.58 -3.36 5.69
CA ALA A 345 -23.63 -3.02 4.73
C ALA A 345 -24.56 -4.21 4.49
N SER A 346 -25.86 -3.98 4.30
CA SER A 346 -26.81 -5.03 3.90
C SER A 346 -26.78 -5.30 2.39
N THR A 347 -26.35 -4.33 1.59
CA THR A 347 -26.25 -4.43 0.13
C THR A 347 -25.16 -3.48 -0.42
N ILE A 348 -24.80 -3.62 -1.69
CA ILE A 348 -24.04 -2.62 -2.45
C ILE A 348 -25.00 -1.97 -3.43
N ASN A 349 -25.40 -0.73 -3.14
CA ASN A 349 -26.34 0.04 -3.98
C ASN A 349 -25.62 0.97 -4.96
N ASP A 350 -26.38 1.65 -5.82
CA ASP A 350 -25.79 2.46 -6.89
C ASP A 350 -25.06 3.70 -6.36
N ALA A 351 -25.51 4.29 -5.25
CA ALA A 351 -24.78 5.40 -4.61
C ALA A 351 -23.37 4.99 -4.18
N MET A 352 -23.20 3.77 -3.65
CA MET A 352 -21.89 3.22 -3.31
C MET A 352 -21.02 2.99 -4.56
N LYS A 353 -21.59 2.52 -5.67
CA LYS A 353 -20.88 2.33 -6.95
C LYS A 353 -20.41 3.68 -7.53
N ILE A 354 -21.28 4.69 -7.49
CA ILE A 354 -20.97 6.05 -7.94
C ILE A 354 -19.86 6.64 -7.07
N ALA A 355 -19.95 6.52 -5.75
CA ALA A 355 -18.92 6.99 -4.83
C ALA A 355 -17.55 6.32 -5.09
N ALA A 356 -17.54 5.03 -5.42
CA ALA A 356 -16.30 4.35 -5.82
C ALA A 356 -15.72 4.91 -7.13
N ALA A 357 -16.56 5.15 -8.14
CA ALA A 357 -16.13 5.71 -9.43
C ALA A 357 -15.58 7.13 -9.28
N GLU A 358 -16.25 7.98 -8.50
CA GLU A 358 -15.81 9.35 -8.20
C GLU A 358 -14.50 9.37 -7.41
N ALA A 359 -14.35 8.48 -6.43
CA ALA A 359 -13.12 8.38 -5.64
C ALA A 359 -11.93 7.93 -6.50
N LEU A 360 -12.12 6.97 -7.41
CA LEU A 360 -11.10 6.57 -8.39
C LEU A 360 -10.74 7.73 -9.32
N ALA A 361 -11.75 8.44 -9.85
CA ALA A 361 -11.54 9.55 -10.75
C ALA A 361 -10.77 10.69 -10.05
N SER A 362 -11.11 11.01 -8.81
CA SER A 362 -10.41 12.00 -7.99
C SER A 362 -8.96 11.59 -7.72
N LEU A 363 -8.73 10.32 -7.37
CA LEU A 363 -7.40 9.83 -7.02
C LEU A 363 -6.41 9.93 -8.20
N ALA A 364 -6.86 9.72 -9.43
CA ALA A 364 -6.01 9.88 -10.62
C ALA A 364 -5.55 11.33 -10.87
N LYS A 365 -6.23 12.32 -10.29
CA LYS A 365 -5.86 13.75 -10.38
C LYS A 365 -4.83 14.17 -9.34
N GLU A 366 -4.62 13.34 -8.31
CA GLU A 366 -3.66 13.61 -7.26
C GLU A 366 -2.25 13.16 -7.64
N ASP A 367 -1.22 13.82 -7.09
CA ASP A 367 0.18 13.46 -7.31
C ASP A 367 0.47 12.01 -6.90
N VAL A 368 1.11 11.27 -7.81
CA VAL A 368 1.40 9.84 -7.62
C VAL A 368 2.62 9.62 -6.69
N PRO A 369 2.53 8.77 -5.65
CA PRO A 369 3.64 8.44 -4.76
C PRO A 369 4.84 7.77 -5.47
N ASP A 370 6.05 7.90 -4.91
CA ASP A 370 7.28 7.31 -5.48
C ASP A 370 7.26 5.78 -5.54
N ASP A 371 6.62 5.11 -4.58
CA ASP A 371 6.42 3.65 -4.61
C ASP A 371 5.75 3.18 -5.91
N VAL A 372 4.84 4.01 -6.43
CA VAL A 372 4.13 3.74 -7.69
C VAL A 372 5.03 4.09 -8.87
N ALA A 373 5.73 5.22 -8.85
CA ALA A 373 6.65 5.60 -9.93
C ALA A 373 7.79 4.58 -10.12
N ALA A 374 8.29 3.99 -9.04
CA ALA A 374 9.32 2.96 -9.07
C ALA A 374 8.83 1.64 -9.70
N ALA A 375 7.56 1.27 -9.46
CA ALA A 375 6.95 0.08 -10.07
C ALA A 375 6.77 0.22 -11.60
N TYR A 376 6.73 1.46 -12.12
CA TYR A 376 6.53 1.78 -13.54
C TYR A 376 7.80 2.34 -14.20
N GLN A 377 8.95 1.72 -13.93
CA GLN A 377 10.26 2.01 -14.56
C GLN A 377 10.71 3.49 -14.45
N GLY A 378 10.32 4.20 -13.39
CA GLY A 378 10.77 5.57 -13.11
C GLY A 378 9.99 6.67 -13.84
N ASN A 379 9.03 6.34 -14.70
CA ASN A 379 8.11 7.34 -15.25
C ASN A 379 6.96 7.56 -14.27
N ARG A 380 6.93 8.73 -13.62
CA ARG A 380 5.84 9.12 -12.72
C ARG A 380 4.58 9.43 -13.55
N PRO A 381 3.50 8.64 -13.44
CA PRO A 381 2.26 8.96 -14.13
C PRO A 381 1.71 10.30 -13.64
N ARG A 382 1.26 11.15 -14.56
CA ARG A 382 0.64 12.45 -14.25
C ARG A 382 -0.69 12.51 -14.96
N PHE A 383 -1.70 13.08 -14.28
CA PHE A 383 -3.03 13.24 -14.83
C PHE A 383 -3.00 13.84 -16.25
N GLY A 384 -3.59 13.13 -17.21
CA GLY A 384 -3.52 13.49 -18.63
C GLY A 384 -4.05 12.38 -19.53
N ALA A 385 -3.91 12.54 -20.86
CA ALA A 385 -4.48 11.61 -21.84
C ALA A 385 -4.00 10.16 -21.69
N GLN A 386 -2.81 9.96 -21.10
CA GLN A 386 -2.21 8.64 -20.85
C GLN A 386 -2.34 8.19 -19.37
N TYR A 387 -3.07 8.95 -18.54
CA TYR A 387 -3.31 8.60 -17.14
C TYR A 387 -4.63 9.24 -16.65
N ILE A 388 -5.74 8.58 -16.96
CA ILE A 388 -7.10 8.94 -16.50
C ILE A 388 -7.65 8.00 -15.41
N ILE A 389 -6.99 6.87 -15.16
CA ILE A 389 -7.37 5.86 -14.18
C ILE A 389 -6.13 5.53 -13.32
N PRO A 390 -6.24 5.42 -11.98
CA PRO A 390 -5.11 5.02 -11.13
C PRO A 390 -4.61 3.61 -11.46
N VAL A 391 -3.39 3.28 -11.05
CA VAL A 391 -2.80 1.96 -11.30
C VAL A 391 -3.06 0.98 -10.14
N PRO A 392 -3.18 -0.34 -10.41
CA PRO A 392 -3.56 -1.34 -9.40
C PRO A 392 -2.75 -1.36 -8.09
N PHE A 393 -1.46 -1.00 -8.15
CA PHE A 393 -0.57 -1.01 -7.00
C PHE A 393 -0.44 0.35 -6.29
N ASP A 394 -1.33 1.30 -6.59
CA ASP A 394 -1.36 2.58 -5.91
C ASP A 394 -1.72 2.40 -4.41
N PRO A 395 -0.82 2.76 -3.46
CA PRO A 395 -1.05 2.66 -2.02
C PRO A 395 -2.35 3.29 -1.55
N ARG A 396 -2.78 4.36 -2.24
CA ARG A 396 -3.84 5.24 -1.77
C ARG A 396 -5.22 4.65 -1.99
N LEU A 397 -5.36 3.66 -2.86
CA LEU A 397 -6.62 2.99 -3.17
C LEU A 397 -7.30 2.44 -1.90
N ILE A 398 -6.52 1.82 -1.00
CA ILE A 398 -7.06 1.22 0.24
C ILE A 398 -7.67 2.25 1.19
N SER A 399 -7.23 3.50 1.16
CA SER A 399 -7.80 4.57 1.98
C SER A 399 -8.87 5.37 1.25
N ALA A 400 -8.75 5.57 -0.06
CA ALA A 400 -9.66 6.42 -0.82
C ALA A 400 -11.00 5.75 -1.09
N ILE A 401 -10.98 4.55 -1.67
CA ILE A 401 -12.20 3.90 -2.19
C ILE A 401 -13.08 3.34 -1.07
N PRO A 402 -12.55 2.57 -0.08
CA PRO A 402 -13.39 2.03 0.99
C PRO A 402 -14.05 3.13 1.84
N MET A 403 -13.36 4.25 2.04
CA MET A 403 -13.91 5.41 2.77
C MET A 403 -15.09 6.03 2.03
N ALA A 404 -14.99 6.22 0.71
CA ALA A 404 -16.09 6.74 -0.10
C ALA A 404 -17.30 5.78 -0.11
N VAL A 405 -17.04 4.48 -0.26
CA VAL A 405 -18.06 3.43 -0.24
C VAL A 405 -18.75 3.32 1.11
N ALA A 406 -17.98 3.32 2.21
CA ALA A 406 -18.50 3.29 3.58
C ALA A 406 -19.37 4.53 3.87
N LYS A 407 -18.92 5.71 3.43
CA LYS A 407 -19.69 6.96 3.56
C LYS A 407 -21.03 6.87 2.83
N ALA A 408 -21.04 6.47 1.56
CA ALA A 408 -22.27 6.31 0.78
C ALA A 408 -23.22 5.27 1.39
N ALA A 409 -22.69 4.16 1.91
CA ALA A 409 -23.47 3.15 2.61
C ALA A 409 -24.17 3.71 3.86
N MET A 410 -23.49 4.56 4.62
CA MET A 410 -24.08 5.25 5.77
C MET A 410 -25.15 6.26 5.34
N GLU A 411 -24.88 7.08 4.32
CA GLU A 411 -25.81 8.12 3.84
C GLU A 411 -27.11 7.53 3.28
N THR A 412 -27.03 6.38 2.63
CA THR A 412 -28.20 5.65 2.10
C THR A 412 -28.89 4.74 3.12
N GLY A 413 -28.37 4.63 4.35
CA GLY A 413 -28.99 3.85 5.43
C GLY A 413 -28.83 2.33 5.31
N VAL A 414 -27.92 1.83 4.45
CA VAL A 414 -27.65 0.39 4.31
C VAL A 414 -26.55 -0.10 5.25
N ALA A 415 -25.81 0.81 5.91
CA ALA A 415 -24.80 0.50 6.91
C ALA A 415 -25.42 0.10 8.27
N ARG A 416 -24.98 -1.03 8.83
CA ARG A 416 -25.41 -1.50 10.17
C ARG A 416 -24.41 -1.21 11.27
N LYS A 417 -23.18 -0.83 10.92
CA LYS A 417 -22.12 -0.38 11.82
C LYS A 417 -21.52 0.94 11.33
N PRO A 418 -22.18 2.09 11.56
CA PRO A 418 -21.68 3.38 11.11
C PRO A 418 -20.31 3.72 11.73
N ILE A 419 -19.48 4.41 10.94
CA ILE A 419 -18.16 4.92 11.35
C ILE A 419 -18.31 6.38 11.72
N THR A 420 -17.96 6.73 12.96
CA THR A 420 -18.11 8.11 13.48
C THR A 420 -16.97 9.04 13.10
N ASP A 421 -15.75 8.52 12.93
CA ASP A 421 -14.56 9.25 12.52
C ASP A 421 -13.99 8.64 11.23
N LEU A 422 -14.38 9.21 10.09
CA LEU A 422 -13.93 8.76 8.77
C LEU A 422 -12.43 8.98 8.55
N GLU A 423 -11.84 10.01 9.17
CA GLU A 423 -10.40 10.25 9.04
C GLU A 423 -9.59 9.18 9.80
N ALA A 424 -10.02 8.82 11.01
CA ALA A 424 -9.41 7.72 11.77
C ALA A 424 -9.54 6.39 11.02
N TYR A 425 -10.69 6.15 10.39
CA TYR A 425 -10.89 5.00 9.54
C TYR A 425 -9.93 4.98 8.34
N GLY A 426 -9.77 6.11 7.64
CA GLY A 426 -8.78 6.25 6.56
C GLY A 426 -7.36 5.92 7.02
N ARG A 427 -6.95 6.44 8.19
CA ARG A 427 -5.65 6.11 8.81
C ARG A 427 -5.51 4.62 9.13
N GLN A 428 -6.56 4.00 9.68
CA GLN A 428 -6.58 2.57 9.98
C GLN A 428 -6.42 1.73 8.71
N LEU A 429 -7.11 2.09 7.62
CA LEU A 429 -7.03 1.40 6.34
C LEU A 429 -5.63 1.48 5.74
N SER A 430 -5.00 2.67 5.73
CA SER A 430 -3.61 2.82 5.30
C SER A 430 -2.66 1.95 6.13
N ALA A 431 -2.95 1.77 7.42
CA ALA A 431 -2.14 0.95 8.31
C ALA A 431 -2.29 -0.58 8.10
N ARG A 432 -3.36 -1.04 7.44
CA ARG A 432 -3.56 -2.49 7.17
C ARG A 432 -2.60 -3.06 6.14
N ARG A 433 -2.08 -2.22 5.24
CA ARG A 433 -1.15 -2.65 4.17
C ARG A 433 0.22 -3.07 4.73
N ASP A 434 0.62 -2.48 5.85
CA ASP A 434 1.89 -2.74 6.50
C ASP A 434 1.75 -2.48 8.02
N PRO A 435 1.89 -3.48 8.90
CA PRO A 435 1.76 -3.25 10.34
C PRO A 435 2.79 -2.25 10.90
N ILE A 436 3.86 -1.95 10.14
CA ILE A 436 4.79 -0.86 10.44
C ILE A 436 4.12 0.51 10.39
N ALA A 437 3.17 0.70 9.46
CA ALA A 437 2.43 1.94 9.35
C ALA A 437 1.68 2.25 10.65
N SER A 438 1.21 1.26 11.42
CA SER A 438 0.58 1.53 12.73
C SER A 438 1.53 2.12 13.77
N THR A 439 2.81 1.69 13.80
CA THR A 439 3.83 2.22 14.71
C THR A 439 4.31 3.59 14.26
N LEU A 440 4.57 3.77 12.96
CA LEU A 440 4.92 5.07 12.39
C LEU A 440 3.78 6.08 12.52
N GLN A 441 2.53 5.64 12.39
CA GLN A 441 1.37 6.53 12.53
C GLN A 441 1.27 7.10 13.94
N ARG A 442 1.51 6.30 14.99
CA ARG A 442 1.57 6.80 16.37
C ARG A 442 2.66 7.86 16.55
N ILE A 443 3.82 7.65 15.91
CA ILE A 443 4.91 8.63 15.91
C ILE A 443 4.46 9.92 15.20
N TYR A 444 3.86 9.80 14.01
CA TYR A 444 3.39 10.93 13.23
C TYR A 444 2.34 11.75 13.96
N GLU A 445 1.35 11.10 14.59
CA GLU A 445 0.31 11.77 15.38
C GLU A 445 0.90 12.55 16.56
N ARG A 446 1.91 12.00 17.24
CA ARG A 446 2.59 12.70 18.32
C ARG A 446 3.43 13.88 17.80
N VAL A 447 4.11 13.72 16.68
CA VAL A 447 4.88 14.79 16.03
C VAL A 447 3.96 15.91 15.54
N ARG A 448 2.80 15.61 14.96
CA ARG A 448 1.81 16.64 14.54
C ARG A 448 1.33 17.51 15.70
N ARG A 449 1.23 16.96 16.91
CA ARG A 449 0.87 17.72 18.12
C ARG A 449 1.96 18.68 18.56
N GLN A 450 3.21 18.39 18.21
CA GLN A 450 4.38 19.21 18.55
C GLN A 450 5.33 19.28 17.34
N PRO A 451 4.95 20.00 16.27
CA PRO A 451 5.73 20.02 15.03
C PRO A 451 7.14 20.55 15.26
N LYS A 452 8.14 20.00 14.57
CA LYS A 452 9.57 20.33 14.78
C LYS A 452 10.23 20.86 13.52
N ARG A 453 11.35 21.58 13.71
CA ARG A 453 12.21 22.06 12.64
C ARG A 453 13.33 21.05 12.40
N ILE A 454 13.27 20.34 11.28
CA ILE A 454 14.24 19.28 10.94
C ILE A 454 15.11 19.70 9.76
N VAL A 455 16.43 19.59 9.93
CA VAL A 455 17.39 19.83 8.84
C VAL A 455 17.53 18.59 7.98
N PHE A 456 17.35 18.76 6.68
CA PHE A 456 17.63 17.79 5.64
C PHE A 456 18.98 18.16 5.02
N ALA A 457 20.05 17.44 5.40
CA ALA A 457 21.42 17.87 5.17
C ALA A 457 21.82 17.88 3.69
N GLU A 458 21.31 16.95 2.88
CA GLU A 458 21.57 16.84 1.44
C GLU A 458 20.46 17.49 0.59
N GLY A 459 20.10 18.75 0.88
CA GLY A 459 18.96 19.43 0.25
C GLY A 459 19.04 19.62 -1.27
N GLU A 460 20.22 19.44 -1.89
CA GLU A 460 20.40 19.44 -3.35
C GLU A 460 19.94 18.13 -4.03
N GLU A 461 19.66 17.07 -3.28
CA GLU A 461 19.21 15.79 -3.84
C GLU A 461 17.68 15.75 -4.01
N VAL A 462 17.23 15.25 -5.17
CA VAL A 462 15.79 15.20 -5.54
C VAL A 462 14.95 14.46 -4.50
N GLN A 463 15.42 13.30 -4.06
CA GLN A 463 14.76 12.48 -3.03
C GLN A 463 14.63 13.21 -1.69
N VAL A 464 15.61 14.05 -1.34
CA VAL A 464 15.61 14.81 -0.09
C VAL A 464 14.63 15.99 -0.17
N MET A 465 14.56 16.69 -1.30
CA MET A 465 13.57 17.75 -1.53
C MET A 465 12.14 17.22 -1.43
N ARG A 466 11.86 16.08 -2.08
CA ARG A 466 10.55 15.41 -2.02
C ARG A 466 10.20 14.98 -0.60
N SER A 467 11.17 14.42 0.13
CA SER A 467 11.00 14.03 1.53
C SER A 467 10.70 15.22 2.44
N ALA A 468 11.38 16.36 2.23
CA ALA A 468 11.12 17.60 2.96
C ALA A 468 9.68 18.11 2.72
N ILE A 469 9.21 18.08 1.46
CA ILE A 469 7.84 18.44 1.10
C ILE A 469 6.82 17.48 1.71
N ALA A 470 7.07 16.17 1.65
CA ALA A 470 6.21 15.18 2.27
C ALA A 470 6.11 15.39 3.79
N TYR A 471 7.23 15.67 4.45
CA TYR A 471 7.27 15.99 5.89
C TYR A 471 6.43 17.22 6.23
N ALA A 472 6.55 18.30 5.45
CA ALA A 472 5.75 19.52 5.63
C ALA A 472 4.26 19.30 5.32
N ASN A 473 3.92 18.65 4.19
CA ASN A 473 2.55 18.36 3.77
C ASN A 473 1.81 17.48 4.79
N GLN A 474 2.51 16.54 5.42
CA GLN A 474 1.97 15.70 6.48
C GLN A 474 1.83 16.43 7.84
N GLN A 475 2.11 17.74 7.87
CA GLN A 475 2.04 18.60 9.06
C GLN A 475 2.97 18.15 10.19
N LEU A 476 4.09 17.50 9.86
CA LEU A 476 5.06 17.03 10.86
C LEU A 476 5.97 18.16 11.36
N GLY A 477 6.11 19.24 10.59
CA GLY A 477 6.85 20.43 11.00
C GLY A 477 7.44 21.21 9.83
N THR A 478 8.51 21.96 10.11
CA THR A 478 9.25 22.74 9.11
C THR A 478 10.47 21.94 8.64
N ALA A 479 10.59 21.74 7.34
CA ALA A 479 11.77 21.11 6.75
C ALA A 479 12.77 22.19 6.29
N ILE A 480 14.00 22.09 6.78
CA ILE A 480 15.10 23.00 6.42
C ILE A 480 16.04 22.26 5.46
N LEU A 481 15.96 22.58 4.17
CA LEU A 481 16.84 22.05 3.13
C LEU A 481 18.18 22.78 3.16
N LEU A 482 19.26 22.03 3.41
CA LEU A 482 20.63 22.58 3.40
C LEU A 482 21.28 22.38 2.03
N GLY A 483 21.65 23.48 1.37
CA GLY A 483 22.26 23.42 0.05
C GLY A 483 22.45 24.80 -0.59
N ARG A 484 22.99 24.82 -1.80
CA ARG A 484 23.06 26.04 -2.61
C ARG A 484 21.71 26.32 -3.26
N GLU A 485 21.13 27.47 -2.95
CA GLU A 485 19.77 27.83 -3.36
C GLU A 485 19.59 27.82 -4.88
N ASP A 486 20.56 28.35 -5.64
CA ASP A 486 20.58 28.34 -7.10
C ASP A 486 20.48 26.92 -7.67
N ARG A 487 21.26 25.97 -7.16
CA ARG A 487 21.23 24.57 -7.60
C ARG A 487 19.96 23.85 -7.18
N MET A 488 19.45 24.16 -5.99
CA MET A 488 18.21 23.56 -5.50
C MET A 488 17.03 24.00 -6.36
N ARG A 489 16.94 25.28 -6.70
CA ARG A 489 15.89 25.82 -7.57
C ARG A 489 15.98 25.26 -8.99
N GLU A 490 17.16 25.19 -9.58
CA GLU A 490 17.36 24.57 -10.91
C GLU A 490 16.92 23.10 -10.93
N THR A 491 17.31 22.33 -9.91
CA THR A 491 16.92 20.93 -9.79
C THR A 491 15.42 20.79 -9.55
N ALA A 492 14.84 21.65 -8.72
CA ALA A 492 13.41 21.64 -8.43
C ALA A 492 12.56 21.98 -9.67
N GLU A 493 12.93 22.99 -10.45
CA GLU A 493 12.26 23.33 -11.71
C GLU A 493 12.28 22.16 -12.71
N ARG A 494 13.44 21.52 -12.89
CA ARG A 494 13.58 20.37 -13.79
C ARG A 494 12.69 19.19 -13.38
N GLU A 495 12.57 18.94 -12.08
CA GLU A 495 11.81 17.81 -11.54
C GLU A 495 10.34 18.16 -11.24
N GLY A 496 9.92 19.41 -11.44
CA GLY A 496 8.58 19.91 -11.13
C GLY A 496 8.27 19.95 -9.63
N ILE A 497 9.27 20.26 -8.81
CA ILE A 497 9.18 20.37 -7.35
C ILE A 497 8.99 21.84 -6.97
N ASP A 498 7.97 22.12 -6.16
CA ASP A 498 7.70 23.46 -5.63
C ASP A 498 8.34 23.63 -4.24
N LEU A 499 9.41 24.43 -4.18
CA LEU A 499 10.16 24.73 -2.95
C LEU A 499 9.61 25.94 -2.18
N ASP A 500 8.69 26.71 -2.75
CA ASP A 500 8.13 27.91 -2.11
C ASP A 500 6.88 27.58 -1.26
N ARG A 501 6.64 26.29 -1.03
CA ARG A 501 5.53 25.78 -0.21
C ARG A 501 5.68 26.18 1.26
N PRO A 502 4.55 26.43 1.97
CA PRO A 502 4.56 26.62 3.41
C PRO A 502 5.22 25.45 4.14
N GLY A 503 6.11 25.75 5.09
CA GLY A 503 6.83 24.74 5.87
C GLY A 503 8.17 24.29 5.27
N ILE A 504 8.57 24.81 4.11
CA ILE A 504 9.91 24.62 3.54
C ILE A 504 10.78 25.84 3.81
N GLN A 505 12.02 25.62 4.23
CA GLN A 505 13.04 26.65 4.40
C GLN A 505 14.33 26.21 3.73
N ILE A 506 15.04 27.16 3.13
CA ILE A 506 16.35 26.92 2.53
C ILE A 506 17.44 27.55 3.41
N ALA A 507 18.44 26.74 3.77
CA ALA A 507 19.64 27.20 4.45
C ALA A 507 20.86 26.97 3.56
N ASN A 508 21.79 27.92 3.56
CA ASN A 508 23.01 27.85 2.76
C ASN A 508 24.20 28.34 3.59
N ALA A 509 25.20 27.48 3.75
CA ALA A 509 26.40 27.79 4.52
C ALA A 509 27.14 29.03 4.00
N ARG A 510 27.18 29.24 2.68
CA ARG A 510 27.93 30.33 2.04
C ARG A 510 27.41 31.72 2.39
N VAL A 511 26.11 31.86 2.61
CA VAL A 511 25.45 33.15 2.88
C VAL A 511 24.90 33.27 4.31
N SER A 512 25.07 32.22 5.12
CA SER A 512 24.57 32.21 6.49
C SER A 512 25.34 33.15 7.40
N LYS A 513 24.60 33.98 8.15
CA LYS A 513 25.18 34.84 9.20
C LYS A 513 25.62 34.06 10.44
N ARG A 514 25.30 32.77 10.53
CA ARG A 514 25.62 31.90 11.68
C ARG A 514 26.98 31.19 11.56
N VAL A 515 27.66 31.28 10.41
CA VAL A 515 28.96 30.62 10.16
C VAL A 515 29.99 30.92 11.25
N GLY A 516 30.09 32.17 11.70
CA GLY A 516 30.99 32.57 12.78
C GLY A 516 30.70 31.81 14.08
N ALA A 517 29.44 31.83 14.52
CA ALA A 517 29.00 31.14 15.73
C ALA A 517 29.22 29.62 15.66
N TYR A 518 28.94 28.98 14.52
CA TYR A 518 29.19 27.56 14.33
C TYR A 518 30.69 27.23 14.32
N THR A 519 31.50 28.11 13.74
CA THR A 519 32.96 27.96 13.72
C THR A 519 33.55 28.08 15.11
N ASP A 520 33.14 29.09 15.89
CA ASP A 520 33.58 29.29 17.27
C ASP A 520 33.19 28.09 18.15
N TYR A 521 31.96 27.62 18.02
CA TYR A 521 31.45 26.43 18.73
C TYR A 521 32.26 25.18 18.39
N LEU A 522 32.44 24.88 17.10
CA LEU A 522 33.17 23.70 16.66
C LEU A 522 34.66 23.79 17.04
N TYR A 523 35.27 24.98 16.93
CA TYR A 523 36.65 25.20 17.33
C TYR A 523 36.85 24.98 18.84
N ALA A 524 35.96 25.51 19.68
CA ALA A 524 36.03 25.30 21.12
C ALA A 524 36.07 23.80 21.51
N ARG A 525 35.39 22.95 20.74
CA ARG A 525 35.36 21.49 20.91
C ARG A 525 36.59 20.78 20.36
N LEU A 526 37.15 21.27 19.25
CA LEU A 526 38.20 20.58 18.50
C LEU A 526 39.62 21.12 18.73
N GLN A 527 39.78 22.30 19.34
CA GLN A 527 41.08 22.95 19.55
C GLN A 527 42.07 22.09 20.34
N ARG A 528 41.61 21.29 21.32
CA ARG A 528 42.46 20.35 22.09
C ARG A 528 42.68 19.01 21.40
N LYS A 529 42.08 18.81 20.22
CA LYS A 529 42.26 17.65 19.34
C LYS A 529 43.13 17.98 18.11
N GLY A 530 43.81 19.13 18.13
CA GLY A 530 44.78 19.54 17.09
C GLY A 530 44.21 20.34 15.93
N TYR A 531 42.91 20.72 15.95
CA TYR A 531 42.32 21.53 14.90
C TYR A 531 42.64 23.02 15.08
N LEU A 532 42.99 23.70 14.00
CA LEU A 532 43.11 25.17 13.98
C LEU A 532 41.74 25.80 13.74
N PHE A 533 41.59 27.09 14.08
CA PHE A 533 40.36 27.84 13.81
C PHE A 533 39.96 27.76 12.34
N ARG A 534 40.92 27.91 11.42
CA ARG A 534 40.71 27.78 9.97
C ARG A 534 40.22 26.39 9.54
N ASP A 535 40.59 25.34 10.27
CA ASP A 535 40.12 23.98 9.97
C ASP A 535 38.65 23.82 10.35
N ALA A 536 38.25 24.31 11.52
CA ALA A 536 36.86 24.36 11.94
C ALA A 536 36.02 25.22 10.97
N GLN A 537 36.53 26.38 10.57
CA GLN A 537 35.86 27.25 9.61
C GLN A 537 35.65 26.57 8.25
N ARG A 538 36.68 25.85 7.77
CA ARG A 538 36.60 25.07 6.53
C ARG A 538 35.55 23.96 6.62
N LEU A 539 35.45 23.26 7.75
CA LEU A 539 34.43 22.24 7.97
C LEU A 539 33.02 22.85 7.92
N ILE A 540 32.77 23.95 8.62
CA ILE A 540 31.47 24.63 8.60
C ILE A 540 31.11 25.14 7.20
N ASN A 541 32.07 25.68 6.45
CA ASN A 541 31.79 26.25 5.12
C ASN A 541 31.53 25.21 4.03
N ASN A 542 32.21 24.06 4.10
CA ASN A 542 32.26 23.11 3.00
C ASN A 542 31.57 21.77 3.30
N ASP A 543 31.36 21.44 4.57
CA ASP A 543 30.78 20.17 4.98
C ASP A 543 29.37 20.35 5.56
N ARG A 544 28.38 19.87 4.80
CA ARG A 544 26.95 19.96 5.11
C ARG A 544 26.59 19.29 6.45
N ASN A 545 27.27 18.20 6.83
CA ASN A 545 26.97 17.46 8.05
C ASN A 545 27.42 18.23 9.28
N HIS A 546 28.62 18.83 9.24
CA HIS A 546 29.08 19.70 10.32
C HIS A 546 28.21 20.94 10.47
N PHE A 547 27.80 21.56 9.36
CA PHE A 547 26.91 22.71 9.38
C PHE A 547 25.54 22.35 9.95
N ALA A 548 24.88 21.30 9.44
CA ALA A 548 23.59 20.81 9.94
C ALA A 548 23.65 20.41 11.42
N ALA A 549 24.69 19.68 11.84
CA ALA A 549 24.84 19.28 13.23
C ALA A 549 25.08 20.48 14.16
N CYS A 550 25.78 21.53 13.71
CA CYS A 550 25.91 22.78 14.47
C CYS A 550 24.61 23.58 14.55
N MET A 551 23.78 23.57 13.50
CA MET A 551 22.43 24.16 13.55
C MET A 551 21.60 23.51 14.67
N VAL A 552 21.66 22.18 14.77
CA VAL A 552 20.96 21.44 15.83
C VAL A 552 21.58 21.69 17.20
N ALA A 553 22.91 21.66 17.31
CA ALA A 553 23.63 21.88 18.56
C ALA A 553 23.32 23.25 19.20
N LEU A 554 23.24 24.30 18.37
CA LEU A 554 22.96 25.67 18.82
C LEU A 554 21.48 26.06 18.80
N GLY A 555 20.56 25.12 18.50
CA GLY A 555 19.11 25.33 18.58
C GLY A 555 18.46 26.06 17.39
N ASP A 556 19.21 26.26 16.30
CA ASP A 556 18.68 26.79 15.04
C ASP A 556 17.76 25.78 14.33
N ALA A 557 17.90 24.50 14.66
CA ALA A 557 16.96 23.42 14.34
C ALA A 557 16.79 22.45 15.52
N ASP A 558 15.72 21.66 15.50
CA ASP A 558 15.39 20.76 16.60
C ASP A 558 15.98 19.35 16.38
N GLY A 559 16.25 18.98 15.12
CA GLY A 559 16.94 17.75 14.77
C GLY A 559 17.41 17.74 13.31
N MET A 560 18.08 16.67 12.89
CA MET A 560 18.55 16.52 11.50
C MET A 560 18.44 15.08 10.98
N VAL A 561 18.35 14.97 9.66
CA VAL A 561 18.51 13.74 8.88
C VAL A 561 19.61 13.92 7.83
N THR A 562 20.48 12.91 7.67
CA THR A 562 21.62 12.90 6.73
C THR A 562 21.93 11.47 6.28
N GLY A 563 22.83 11.27 5.31
CA GLY A 563 23.39 9.97 4.96
C GLY A 563 23.08 9.49 3.54
N VAL A 564 22.26 10.26 2.81
CA VAL A 564 21.82 9.93 1.46
C VAL A 564 23.00 9.83 0.47
N THR A 565 24.01 10.68 0.63
CA THR A 565 25.17 10.75 -0.28
C THR A 565 26.49 10.35 0.37
N ARG A 566 26.46 9.79 1.60
CA ARG A 566 27.68 9.54 2.39
C ARG A 566 27.57 8.23 3.17
N ASN A 567 28.69 7.52 3.28
CA ASN A 567 28.78 6.32 4.10
C ASN A 567 28.40 6.61 5.56
N TYR A 568 27.66 5.68 6.18
CA TYR A 568 27.07 5.85 7.51
C TYR A 568 28.12 6.21 8.58
N SER A 569 29.27 5.52 8.59
CA SER A 569 30.35 5.74 9.55
C SER A 569 30.93 7.16 9.47
N THR A 570 31.14 7.67 8.25
CA THR A 570 31.63 9.04 8.03
C THR A 570 30.61 10.06 8.51
N ALA A 571 29.33 9.87 8.16
CA ALA A 571 28.26 10.77 8.63
C ALA A 571 28.16 10.79 10.16
N LEU A 572 28.28 9.62 10.81
CA LEU A 572 28.27 9.51 12.26
C LEU A 572 29.47 10.23 12.91
N GLU A 573 30.67 10.12 12.34
CA GLU A 573 31.85 10.84 12.83
C GLU A 573 31.69 12.36 12.72
N ASP A 574 31.15 12.85 11.61
CA ASP A 574 30.90 14.28 11.40
C ASP A 574 29.94 14.83 12.47
N VAL A 575 28.86 14.08 12.74
CA VAL A 575 27.90 14.41 13.81
C VAL A 575 28.58 14.39 15.17
N ARG A 576 29.39 13.37 15.50
CA ARG A 576 30.10 13.24 16.80
C ARG A 576 31.09 14.36 17.07
N ARG A 577 31.61 15.05 16.05
CA ARG A 577 32.45 16.24 16.25
C ARG A 577 31.63 17.43 16.78
N CYS A 578 30.34 17.48 16.47
CA CYS A 578 29.47 18.61 16.74
C CYS A 578 28.51 18.39 17.92
N ILE A 579 28.06 17.15 18.13
CA ILE A 579 27.00 16.79 19.08
C ILE A 579 27.55 15.71 20.04
N ASP A 580 27.37 15.91 21.34
CA ASP A 580 27.86 14.99 22.37
C ASP A 580 26.85 13.89 22.68
N PRO A 581 27.29 12.72 23.16
CA PRO A 581 26.40 11.82 23.87
C PRO A 581 25.73 12.56 25.03
N LYS A 582 24.46 12.26 25.29
CA LYS A 582 23.75 12.80 26.45
C LYS A 582 24.49 12.34 27.74
N PRO A 583 24.65 13.18 28.77
CA PRO A 583 25.37 12.79 29.98
C PRO A 583 24.79 11.52 30.62
N GLY A 584 25.64 10.51 30.85
CA GLY A 584 25.22 9.20 31.38
C GLY A 584 24.59 8.25 30.36
N HIS A 585 24.56 8.63 29.09
CA HIS A 585 23.99 7.85 27.99
C HIS A 585 25.05 7.47 26.96
N ARG A 586 24.77 6.42 26.19
CA ARG A 586 25.66 5.95 25.12
C ARG A 586 24.97 6.04 23.77
N VAL A 587 25.71 6.50 22.76
CA VAL A 587 25.19 6.57 21.39
C VAL A 587 25.14 5.16 20.80
N ILE A 588 23.97 4.65 20.42
CA ILE A 588 23.79 3.32 19.84
C ILE A 588 22.88 3.38 18.59
N GLY A 589 22.99 2.38 17.72
CA GLY A 589 22.05 2.13 16.64
C GLY A 589 21.05 1.04 17.01
N VAL A 590 19.76 1.29 16.85
CA VAL A 590 18.71 0.30 17.10
C VAL A 590 17.88 0.10 15.85
N SER A 591 17.83 -1.11 15.33
CA SER A 591 16.91 -1.46 14.24
C SER A 591 15.62 -2.05 14.79
N ILE A 592 14.48 -1.66 14.23
CA ILE A 592 13.18 -2.23 14.56
C ILE A 592 12.83 -3.24 13.47
N ALA A 593 12.78 -4.53 13.83
CA ALA A 593 12.33 -5.59 12.95
C ALA A 593 10.86 -5.92 13.21
N LEU A 594 10.05 -5.92 12.16
CA LEU A 594 8.66 -6.38 12.21
C LEU A 594 8.55 -7.75 11.53
N CYS A 595 8.22 -8.78 12.31
CA CYS A 595 8.12 -10.15 11.85
C CYS A 595 6.76 -10.72 12.22
N ARG A 596 5.90 -10.98 11.23
CA ARG A 596 4.57 -11.62 11.43
C ARG A 596 3.74 -10.94 12.55
N GLY A 597 3.71 -9.61 12.56
CA GLY A 597 2.99 -8.81 13.57
C GLY A 597 3.70 -8.62 14.91
N ARG A 598 4.90 -9.19 15.11
CA ARG A 598 5.74 -8.95 16.30
C ARG A 598 6.76 -7.86 16.00
N THR A 599 6.90 -6.91 16.92
CA THR A 599 7.94 -5.87 16.87
C THR A 599 9.10 -6.27 17.78
N VAL A 600 10.30 -6.35 17.21
CA VAL A 600 11.54 -6.69 17.94
C VAL A 600 12.57 -5.59 17.67
N LEU A 601 13.15 -5.04 18.74
CA LEU A 601 14.25 -4.10 18.65
C LEU A 601 15.57 -4.89 18.66
N VAL A 602 16.49 -4.56 17.76
CA VAL A 602 17.81 -5.18 17.64
C VAL A 602 18.86 -4.10 17.82
N ALA A 603 19.73 -4.24 18.81
CA ALA A 603 20.79 -3.28 19.15
C ALA A 603 22.10 -4.03 19.42
N ASP A 604 23.30 -3.53 19.17
CA ASP A 604 23.62 -2.33 18.42
C ASP A 604 23.83 -2.67 16.94
N THR A 605 23.12 -1.97 16.05
CA THR A 605 23.13 -2.20 14.61
C THR A 605 23.90 -1.14 13.81
N ALA A 606 24.59 -0.20 14.47
CA ALA A 606 25.23 0.93 13.76
C ALA A 606 26.53 1.48 14.35
N VAL A 607 26.78 1.33 15.65
CA VAL A 607 27.77 2.18 16.33
C VAL A 607 28.98 1.44 16.88
N HIS A 608 28.79 0.36 17.65
CA HIS A 608 29.90 -0.35 18.31
C HIS A 608 30.24 -1.66 17.58
N ASP A 609 31.44 -1.73 17.00
CA ASP A 609 31.90 -2.91 16.26
C ASP A 609 31.98 -4.17 17.15
N MET A 610 32.79 -4.07 18.21
CA MET A 610 33.02 -5.14 19.19
C MET A 610 32.93 -4.55 20.61
N PRO A 611 31.71 -4.38 21.16
CA PRO A 611 31.53 -3.74 22.45
C PRO A 611 32.16 -4.55 23.60
N SER A 612 32.70 -3.82 24.58
CA SER A 612 33.09 -4.37 25.88
C SER A 612 31.87 -4.72 26.74
N SER A 613 32.07 -5.42 27.86
CA SER A 613 30.98 -5.78 28.79
C SER A 613 30.24 -4.57 29.34
N GLU A 614 30.96 -3.50 29.66
CA GLU A 614 30.36 -2.22 30.09
C GLU A 614 29.52 -1.60 28.97
N GLU A 615 30.02 -1.64 27.74
CA GLU A 615 29.31 -1.11 26.57
C GLU A 615 28.07 -1.93 26.23
N LEU A 616 28.11 -3.25 26.37
CA LEU A 616 26.95 -4.11 26.21
C LEU A 616 25.86 -3.80 27.24
N ALA A 617 26.23 -3.53 28.50
CA ALA A 617 25.30 -3.10 29.52
C ALA A 617 24.70 -1.72 29.18
N ASP A 618 25.52 -0.76 28.74
CA ASP A 618 25.05 0.55 28.27
C ASP A 618 24.09 0.43 27.08
N ILE A 619 24.40 -0.44 26.09
CA ILE A 619 23.53 -0.72 24.93
C ILE A 619 22.17 -1.27 25.38
N ALA A 620 22.17 -2.19 26.36
CA ALA A 620 20.95 -2.77 26.91
C ALA A 620 20.02 -1.71 27.53
N GLU A 621 20.57 -0.81 28.35
CA GLU A 621 19.82 0.28 28.98
C GLU A 621 19.24 1.26 27.96
N GLU A 622 20.02 1.64 26.95
CA GLU A 622 19.57 2.53 25.88
C GLU A 622 18.46 1.91 25.01
N ALA A 623 18.62 0.63 24.65
CA ALA A 623 17.63 -0.09 23.86
C ALA A 623 16.34 -0.32 24.65
N ALA A 624 16.44 -0.65 25.95
CA ALA A 624 15.29 -0.75 26.84
C ALA A 624 14.57 0.60 27.01
N GLY A 625 15.34 1.69 27.13
CA GLY A 625 14.81 3.05 27.16
C GLY A 625 14.03 3.41 25.90
N LEU A 626 14.55 3.03 24.72
CA LEU A 626 13.83 3.21 23.45
C LEU A 626 12.54 2.39 23.39
N ALA A 627 12.58 1.12 23.81
CA ALA A 627 11.39 0.27 23.88
C ALA A 627 10.28 0.90 24.76
N LYS A 628 10.65 1.41 25.95
CA LYS A 628 9.73 2.15 26.84
C LYS A 628 9.16 3.39 26.15
N ARG A 629 9.99 4.18 25.45
CA ARG A 629 9.55 5.38 24.70
C ARG A 629 8.59 5.07 23.55
N LEU A 630 8.65 3.86 23.00
CA LEU A 630 7.73 3.35 21.98
C LEU A 630 6.48 2.67 22.57
N GLY A 631 6.36 2.61 23.89
CA GLY A 631 5.20 2.05 24.60
C GLY A 631 5.29 0.56 24.88
N TYR A 632 6.46 -0.06 24.74
CA TYR A 632 6.67 -1.47 25.05
C TYR A 632 7.23 -1.65 26.47
N VAL A 633 6.83 -2.73 27.13
CA VAL A 633 7.52 -3.24 28.32
C VAL A 633 8.77 -4.00 27.85
N PRO A 634 9.99 -3.53 28.13
CA PRO A 634 11.21 -4.16 27.63
C PRO A 634 11.48 -5.50 28.30
N ARG A 635 11.75 -6.51 27.46
CA ARG A 635 12.31 -7.83 27.80
C ARG A 635 13.57 -8.01 26.99
N VAL A 636 14.71 -7.78 27.63
CA VAL A 636 16.02 -7.64 26.99
C VAL A 636 16.77 -8.97 27.04
N ALA A 637 17.04 -9.57 25.87
CA ALA A 637 17.94 -10.70 25.79
C ALA A 637 19.35 -10.25 25.41
N MET A 638 20.32 -10.59 26.26
CA MET A 638 21.74 -10.44 25.97
C MET A 638 22.19 -11.64 25.12
N LEU A 639 22.34 -11.44 23.82
CA LEU A 639 22.54 -12.54 22.89
C LEU A 639 24.01 -12.98 22.79
N ALA A 640 24.19 -14.29 22.69
CA ALA A 640 25.45 -14.92 22.33
C ALA A 640 25.19 -16.16 21.47
N TYR A 641 26.25 -16.78 20.96
CA TYR A 641 26.14 -18.11 20.33
C TYR A 641 26.01 -19.23 21.37
N SER A 642 26.37 -18.96 22.62
CA SER A 642 26.20 -19.86 23.76
C SER A 642 24.90 -19.57 24.51
N THR A 643 24.44 -20.56 25.25
CA THR A 643 23.31 -20.41 26.16
C THR A 643 23.74 -20.76 27.59
N PHE A 644 23.69 -19.76 28.47
CA PHE A 644 23.94 -19.87 29.92
C PHE A 644 25.15 -20.75 30.30
N GLY A 645 26.32 -20.52 29.69
CA GLY A 645 27.51 -21.30 29.99
C GLY A 645 28.11 -22.08 28.83
N HIS A 646 27.30 -22.51 27.87
CA HIS A 646 27.71 -23.58 26.96
C HIS A 646 27.39 -23.29 25.48
N PRO A 647 28.33 -23.55 24.55
CA PRO A 647 29.75 -23.83 24.80
C PRO A 647 30.47 -22.62 25.40
N SER A 648 31.56 -22.84 26.15
CA SER A 648 32.35 -21.75 26.73
C SER A 648 33.18 -21.04 25.66
N GLY A 649 33.47 -19.76 25.89
CA GLY A 649 34.38 -18.99 25.05
C GLY A 649 34.45 -17.52 25.46
N GLU A 650 35.59 -16.88 25.16
CA GLU A 650 35.89 -15.49 25.55
C GLU A 650 34.80 -14.49 25.13
N ARG A 651 34.19 -14.70 23.96
CA ARG A 651 33.13 -13.82 23.44
C ARG A 651 31.84 -13.91 24.26
N SER A 652 31.52 -15.09 24.79
CA SER A 652 30.36 -15.31 25.66
C SER A 652 30.59 -14.80 27.08
N GLU A 653 31.83 -14.86 27.56
CA GLU A 653 32.21 -14.29 28.86
C GLU A 653 31.97 -12.78 28.93
N ARG A 654 32.22 -12.05 27.83
CA ARG A 654 31.92 -10.61 27.76
C ARG A 654 30.45 -10.30 27.97
N VAL A 655 29.56 -11.08 27.36
CA VAL A 655 28.11 -10.93 27.48
C VAL A 655 27.65 -11.29 28.90
N ARG A 656 28.23 -12.33 29.50
CA ARG A 656 27.95 -12.70 30.89
C ARG A 656 28.38 -11.62 31.89
N GLU A 657 29.56 -11.03 31.70
CA GLU A 657 29.99 -9.92 32.56
C GLU A 657 29.10 -8.68 32.38
N ALA A 658 28.55 -8.44 31.18
CA ALA A 658 27.54 -7.39 30.98
C ALA A 658 26.27 -7.64 31.82
N VAL A 659 25.82 -8.89 31.94
CA VAL A 659 24.71 -9.26 32.84
C VAL A 659 25.06 -9.00 34.30
N ASN A 660 26.28 -9.34 34.74
CA ASN A 660 26.76 -9.02 36.09
C ASN A 660 26.82 -7.51 36.37
N ILE A 661 27.17 -6.70 35.36
CA ILE A 661 27.17 -5.24 35.45
C ILE A 661 25.74 -4.72 35.62
N LEU A 662 24.78 -5.20 34.83
CA LEU A 662 23.36 -4.85 34.96
C LEU A 662 22.80 -5.22 36.35
N ASP A 663 23.22 -6.37 36.91
CA ASP A 663 22.86 -6.80 38.28
C ASP A 663 23.32 -5.78 39.33
N LYS A 664 24.56 -5.29 39.18
CA LYS A 664 25.13 -4.26 40.08
C LYS A 664 24.42 -2.91 39.92
N ARG A 665 24.00 -2.56 38.70
CA ARG A 665 23.29 -1.31 38.38
C ARG A 665 21.84 -1.29 38.85
N ARG A 666 21.22 -2.44 39.12
CA ARG A 666 19.82 -2.58 39.57
C ARG A 666 18.82 -1.88 38.64
N VAL A 667 18.90 -2.22 37.36
CA VAL A 667 18.04 -1.64 36.32
C VAL A 667 16.56 -1.98 36.52
N ASP A 668 15.68 -1.18 35.93
CA ASP A 668 14.22 -1.21 36.11
C ASP A 668 13.47 -1.91 34.95
N PHE A 669 14.12 -2.86 34.28
CA PHE A 669 13.56 -3.65 33.18
C PHE A 669 13.99 -5.11 33.27
N GLU A 670 13.24 -5.99 32.60
CA GLU A 670 13.59 -7.41 32.52
C GLU A 670 14.77 -7.61 31.56
N TYR A 671 15.79 -8.33 32.01
CA TYR A 671 16.91 -8.76 31.17
C TYR A 671 17.42 -10.12 31.60
N ASP A 672 18.00 -10.86 30.66
CA ASP A 672 18.75 -12.07 30.95
C ASP A 672 19.74 -12.43 29.83
N GLY A 673 20.62 -13.38 30.11
CA GLY A 673 21.59 -13.97 29.18
C GLY A 673 22.88 -14.39 29.90
N GLU A 674 23.93 -14.73 29.18
CA GLU A 674 24.00 -14.81 27.72
C GLU A 674 23.14 -15.96 27.17
N MET A 675 22.43 -15.73 26.06
CA MET A 675 21.58 -16.77 25.46
C MET A 675 21.55 -16.75 23.93
N ALA A 676 21.28 -17.89 23.32
CA ALA A 676 21.05 -17.98 21.89
C ALA A 676 19.69 -17.36 21.46
N ALA A 677 19.62 -16.93 20.20
CA ALA A 677 18.45 -16.21 19.67
C ALA A 677 17.17 -17.07 19.64
N ASP A 678 17.29 -18.37 19.42
CA ASP A 678 16.17 -19.32 19.47
C ASP A 678 15.59 -19.43 20.89
N VAL A 679 16.43 -19.46 21.91
CA VAL A 679 16.01 -19.42 23.33
C VAL A 679 15.29 -18.10 23.64
N ALA A 680 15.84 -16.97 23.21
CA ALA A 680 15.25 -15.65 23.46
C ALA A 680 13.88 -15.45 22.80
N LEU A 681 13.65 -16.06 21.63
CA LEU A 681 12.48 -15.80 20.78
C LEU A 681 11.45 -16.93 20.74
N ASN A 682 11.76 -18.11 21.28
CA ASN A 682 10.87 -19.26 21.32
C ASN A 682 10.51 -19.64 22.77
N PRO A 683 9.25 -19.45 23.20
CA PRO A 683 8.85 -19.71 24.58
C PRO A 683 9.06 -21.18 24.97
N LYS A 684 8.89 -22.13 24.03
CA LYS A 684 9.09 -23.57 24.30
C LYS A 684 10.56 -23.93 24.53
N VAL A 685 11.47 -23.23 23.87
CA VAL A 685 12.92 -23.45 24.09
C VAL A 685 13.34 -22.75 25.38
N MET A 686 12.80 -21.56 25.65
CA MET A 686 13.00 -20.82 26.90
C MET A 686 12.56 -21.60 28.14
N GLU A 687 11.46 -22.35 28.07
CA GLU A 687 10.94 -23.19 29.17
C GLU A 687 11.95 -24.23 29.69
N GLN A 688 12.94 -24.62 28.88
CA GLN A 688 14.01 -25.53 29.30
C GLN A 688 14.99 -24.89 30.30
N TYR A 689 14.93 -23.57 30.45
CA TYR A 689 15.74 -22.76 31.35
C TYR A 689 14.83 -22.05 32.36
N PRO A 690 14.26 -22.77 33.35
CA PRO A 690 13.24 -22.23 34.26
C PRO A 690 13.76 -21.13 35.20
N PHE A 691 15.08 -20.92 35.24
CA PHE A 691 15.72 -19.82 35.94
C PHE A 691 15.83 -18.54 35.10
N CYS A 692 15.41 -18.57 33.84
CA CYS A 692 15.38 -17.41 32.95
C CYS A 692 14.52 -16.30 33.57
N ARG A 693 15.06 -15.08 33.64
CA ARG A 693 14.46 -13.92 34.30
C ARG A 693 13.37 -13.25 33.46
N LEU A 694 13.29 -13.56 32.17
CA LEU A 694 12.31 -12.97 31.26
C LEU A 694 10.93 -13.59 31.47
N SER A 695 9.90 -12.75 31.63
CA SER A 695 8.50 -13.17 31.77
C SER A 695 7.87 -13.73 30.49
N GLY A 696 8.59 -13.62 29.37
CA GLY A 696 8.21 -14.15 28.07
C GLY A 696 9.29 -13.88 27.03
N THR A 697 9.00 -14.16 25.75
CA THR A 697 9.97 -13.94 24.66
C THR A 697 10.46 -12.49 24.61
N ALA A 698 11.74 -12.32 24.35
CA ALA A 698 12.39 -11.02 24.26
C ALA A 698 11.78 -10.18 23.13
N ASN A 699 11.67 -8.87 23.39
CA ASN A 699 11.31 -7.86 22.38
C ASN A 699 12.45 -6.85 22.16
N VAL A 700 13.54 -6.96 22.91
CA VAL A 700 14.79 -6.24 22.72
C VAL A 700 15.92 -7.27 22.68
N LEU A 701 16.70 -7.27 21.61
CA LEU A 701 17.82 -8.17 21.39
C LEU A 701 19.11 -7.35 21.38
N VAL A 702 19.97 -7.59 22.36
CA VAL A 702 21.31 -6.99 22.42
C VAL A 702 22.30 -7.98 21.79
N MET A 703 22.75 -7.64 20.60
CA MET A 703 23.68 -8.40 19.77
C MET A 703 25.11 -8.24 20.32
N PRO A 704 25.93 -9.30 20.29
CA PRO A 704 27.28 -9.28 20.88
C PRO A 704 28.28 -8.45 20.07
N ALA A 705 27.96 -8.14 18.81
CA ALA A 705 28.81 -7.37 17.90
C ALA A 705 28.01 -6.80 16.71
N PHE A 706 28.53 -5.73 16.11
CA PHE A 706 27.92 -5.08 14.95
C PHE A 706 27.75 -6.03 13.75
N HIS A 707 28.74 -6.88 13.47
CA HIS A 707 28.67 -7.82 12.36
C HIS A 707 27.53 -8.83 12.55
N SER A 708 27.31 -9.33 13.77
CA SER A 708 26.18 -10.20 14.09
C SER A 708 24.85 -9.46 13.88
N ALA A 709 24.75 -8.23 14.37
CA ALA A 709 23.55 -7.41 14.22
C ALA A 709 23.21 -7.12 12.75
N SER A 710 24.20 -6.69 11.97
CA SER A 710 24.07 -6.33 10.56
C SER A 710 23.71 -7.53 9.68
N ILE A 711 24.39 -8.67 9.85
CA ILE A 711 24.09 -9.88 9.08
C ILE A 711 22.69 -10.40 9.42
N SER A 712 22.35 -10.54 10.71
CA SER A 712 21.06 -11.09 11.12
C SER A 712 19.88 -10.22 10.68
N THR A 713 19.98 -8.90 10.81
CA THR A 713 18.90 -7.98 10.38
C THR A 713 18.69 -7.99 8.87
N LYS A 714 19.77 -8.03 8.07
CA LYS A 714 19.68 -8.15 6.60
C LYS A 714 19.13 -9.50 6.17
N MET A 715 19.56 -10.61 6.79
CA MET A 715 18.99 -11.93 6.50
C MET A 715 17.51 -12.00 6.84
N LEU A 716 17.11 -11.41 7.97
CA LEU A 716 15.71 -11.34 8.39
C LEU A 716 14.87 -10.52 7.39
N GLN A 717 15.44 -9.46 6.82
CA GLN A 717 14.81 -8.66 5.78
C GLN A 717 14.66 -9.45 4.46
N GLU A 718 15.76 -10.00 3.94
CA GLU A 718 15.81 -10.63 2.62
C GLU A 718 15.15 -12.02 2.57
N LEU A 719 15.37 -12.85 3.59
CA LEU A 719 14.84 -14.23 3.63
C LEU A 719 13.58 -14.35 4.49
N GLY A 720 13.48 -13.55 5.55
CA GLY A 720 12.36 -13.61 6.49
C GLY A 720 11.13 -12.82 6.05
N GLY A 721 11.19 -12.10 4.91
CA GLY A 721 10.14 -11.22 4.43
C GLY A 721 9.72 -10.16 5.46
N SER A 722 10.63 -9.85 6.38
CA SER A 722 10.36 -8.95 7.50
C SER A 722 10.75 -7.53 7.11
N THR A 723 10.01 -6.55 7.58
CA THR A 723 10.39 -5.16 7.32
C THR A 723 11.22 -4.64 8.48
N VAL A 724 12.36 -4.04 8.15
CA VAL A 724 13.35 -3.55 9.11
C VAL A 724 13.49 -2.04 8.96
N ILE A 725 13.29 -1.31 10.05
CA ILE A 725 13.46 0.15 10.12
C ILE A 725 14.73 0.47 10.90
N GLY A 726 15.51 1.43 10.39
CA GLY A 726 16.71 1.91 11.05
C GLY A 726 17.99 1.52 10.29
N PRO A 727 19.15 1.63 10.93
CA PRO A 727 19.33 1.82 12.37
C PRO A 727 18.92 3.21 12.87
N LEU A 728 18.13 3.24 13.95
CA LEU A 728 17.75 4.44 14.67
C LEU A 728 18.88 4.84 15.60
N LEU A 729 19.37 6.07 15.44
CA LEU A 729 20.44 6.59 16.25
C LEU A 729 19.85 7.22 17.52
N VAL A 730 20.24 6.72 18.68
CA VAL A 730 19.79 7.20 20.00
C VAL A 730 21.00 7.44 20.90
N GLY A 731 20.82 8.21 21.99
CA GLY A 731 21.85 8.47 22.99
C GLY A 731 22.65 9.77 22.81
N PHE A 732 22.41 10.53 21.73
CA PHE A 732 22.91 11.91 21.61
C PHE A 732 22.12 12.90 22.48
N ASP A 733 22.74 14.01 22.86
CA ASP A 733 22.08 15.13 23.55
C ASP A 733 21.10 15.90 22.66
N LYS A 734 21.26 15.78 21.34
CA LYS A 734 20.36 16.30 20.31
C LYS A 734 19.90 15.22 19.35
N SER A 735 18.76 15.45 18.71
CA SER A 735 18.16 14.47 17.81
C SER A 735 18.83 14.45 16.43
N VAL A 736 19.37 13.30 16.05
CA VAL A 736 20.04 13.07 14.76
C VAL A 736 19.63 11.70 14.24
N GLN A 737 19.29 11.58 12.96
CA GLN A 737 19.12 10.30 12.28
C GLN A 737 19.98 10.23 11.03
N ILE A 738 20.49 9.04 10.74
CA ILE A 738 21.32 8.77 9.57
C ILE A 738 20.64 7.69 8.74
N VAL A 739 20.33 7.99 7.48
CA VAL A 739 19.76 7.04 6.52
C VAL A 739 20.86 6.31 5.75
N SER A 740 20.53 5.20 5.11
CA SER A 740 21.43 4.55 4.16
C SER A 740 21.47 5.32 2.83
N MET A 741 22.53 5.13 2.05
CA MET A 741 22.63 5.71 0.70
C MET A 741 21.59 5.15 -0.29
N SER A 742 20.92 4.05 0.06
CA SER A 742 19.86 3.41 -0.72
C SER A 742 18.46 3.74 -0.19
N ALA A 743 18.35 4.68 0.76
CA ALA A 743 17.09 5.04 1.38
C ALA A 743 16.14 5.69 0.37
N LYS A 744 14.87 5.28 0.40
CA LYS A 744 13.81 5.90 -0.40
C LYS A 744 13.28 7.16 0.28
N ASP A 745 12.54 7.97 -0.45
CA ASP A 745 11.88 9.17 0.08
C ASP A 745 11.05 8.86 1.33
N SER A 746 10.31 7.75 1.33
CA SER A 746 9.56 7.27 2.49
C SER A 746 10.44 7.01 3.72
N ASP A 747 11.63 6.43 3.52
CA ASP A 747 12.56 6.12 4.60
C ASP A 747 13.14 7.42 5.20
N ILE A 748 13.44 8.40 4.35
CA ILE A 748 13.92 9.72 4.78
C ILE A 748 12.84 10.46 5.58
N VAL A 749 11.58 10.44 5.13
CA VAL A 749 10.44 11.03 5.87
C VAL A 749 10.26 10.33 7.21
N ASN A 750 10.31 8.99 7.23
CA ASN A 750 10.20 8.20 8.47
C ASN A 750 11.31 8.57 9.46
N MET A 751 12.56 8.69 8.99
CA MET A 751 13.70 9.10 9.83
C MET A 751 13.59 10.55 10.29
N ALA A 752 13.11 11.47 9.45
CA ALA A 752 12.86 12.85 9.84
C ALA A 752 11.75 12.96 10.91
N ALA A 753 10.69 12.17 10.78
CA ALA A 753 9.63 12.09 11.79
C ALA A 753 10.13 11.50 13.11
N LEU A 754 10.98 10.47 13.05
CA LEU A 754 11.63 9.92 14.24
C LEU A 754 12.59 10.91 14.89
N ALA A 755 13.34 11.68 14.08
CA ALA A 755 14.17 12.77 14.58
C ALA A 755 13.31 13.83 15.30
N ALA A 756 12.17 14.22 14.71
CA ALA A 756 11.22 15.14 15.31
C ALA A 756 10.59 14.62 16.60
N TYR A 757 10.21 13.34 16.61
CA TYR A 757 9.67 12.68 17.79
C TYR A 757 10.66 12.71 18.95
N ASN A 758 11.92 12.37 18.68
CA ASN A 758 12.99 12.40 19.68
C ASN A 758 13.35 13.83 20.14
N ALA A 759 13.20 14.84 19.28
CA ALA A 759 13.42 16.25 19.61
C ALA A 759 12.27 16.90 20.42
N GLY A 760 11.13 16.23 20.53
CA GLY A 760 9.96 16.67 21.32
C GLY A 760 9.95 16.20 22.76
N MET A 761 10.95 15.43 23.19
CA MET A 761 10.97 14.74 24.48
C MET A 761 12.07 15.25 25.40
#